data_AF-A0A4P7YDZ8-F1
#
_entry.id   AF-A0A4P7YDZ8-F1
#
_cell.length_a   1.000
_cell.length_b   1.000
_cell.length_c   1.000
_cell.angle_alpha   90.00
_cell.angle_beta   90.00
_cell.angle_gamma   90.00
#
_symmetry.space_group_name_H-M   'P 1'
#
loop_
_entity.id
_entity.type
_entity.pdbx_description
1 polymer ?
#
loop_
_entity_poly.entity_id
_entity_poly.type
_entity_poly.pdbx_seq_one_letter_code
_entity_poly.pdbx_strand_id
1 'polypeptide(L)'
;MSQTMILVLTYAKVCTTSITELLAARFPGEVFNSHGLESWLHEPLADALALRATAQQDMPLFHTEAPGIARRLAEAMAADETVTIVSGVRDPIARSISVAMQNLEADFADCLGATAEATAEALAARIGDLWLRDTPDGDPNRLYLERMIRAPLIWFREEIEKPFGFDLRAHAFDRERGYSILTKGNVRLLLFRHESAPTAIQNGLAELFPGMEFHLPHSNDGTTKPTSEIYRALKRRFRLPRPALEAIYAHPDVSSYYGADEIAGAIERWAGDTPVQPPAAPHQSFAATVFIPLRNHAVWIGQQLDSLFSQWRSDIELVLIDDGSDDGSLSVALERLAGRPDVAATVMRNGEAIGHGMLPSLVAFSRAPLLIQADSDDITLPGRLDTIIGHFAAHPGCRLFTSNAVLLSENGIPISLSGAEMPDTVFDDPVTLVDRQMEPCWLGASSAYHRSVIEAFPPLDPELCPYGLDLLTGFRATLLGSHHYRSRPLVGWRQHAGNSHRVSGWQGSDLACQEHSAALKLMVCAQRLRDLVWLRAQGMLDPVLAAATEARWNADFLAQTDHWMRSRNRLTGTHAASAPREAGVNDASRRHIPAIPPIATLLRGREYPVALGLGSILSGWSGFHCHEEHWIWTSRQAVVVLRVPETACQSLLVTLAGLPYYGRQSVFLSLNFAAPVEVKLAFGQTVSVALPIPRREDRQDGLLTLWIDAPDAVRPVTIDPRNSDARLLGAAVFGLQVA
;
A
#
# COMPACT_ATOMS: atom_id res chain seq x y z
N MET A 1 27.66 48.41 -28.15
CA MET A 1 26.21 48.13 -28.08
C MET A 1 25.82 48.26 -26.62
N SER A 2 24.66 48.83 -26.29
CA SER A 2 24.15 48.74 -24.91
C SER A 2 23.92 47.27 -24.59
N GLN A 3 24.31 46.82 -23.40
CA GLN A 3 23.94 45.50 -22.92
C GLN A 3 22.40 45.36 -23.00
N THR A 4 21.93 44.21 -23.45
CA THR A 4 20.51 43.99 -23.75
C THR A 4 20.16 42.54 -23.43
N MET A 5 19.70 42.30 -22.21
CA MET A 5 19.14 41.01 -21.81
C MET A 5 17.89 40.68 -22.63
N ILE A 6 17.89 39.53 -23.30
CA ILE A 6 16.73 38.98 -24.01
C ILE A 6 16.23 37.78 -23.24
N LEU A 7 14.97 37.81 -22.81
CA LEU A 7 14.36 36.79 -21.99
C LEU A 7 13.18 36.13 -22.73
N VAL A 8 13.36 34.86 -23.12
CA VAL A 8 12.28 34.03 -23.68
C VAL A 8 11.47 33.45 -22.52
N LEU A 9 10.57 34.26 -21.96
CA LEU A 9 9.68 33.90 -20.86
C LEU A 9 8.33 33.49 -21.42
N THR A 10 8.01 32.19 -21.38
CA THR A 10 6.76 31.63 -21.90
C THR A 10 6.30 30.49 -21.01
N TYR A 11 4.99 30.31 -20.77
CA TYR A 11 4.56 29.00 -20.27
C TYR A 11 4.89 27.90 -21.29
N ALA A 12 5.15 26.69 -20.80
CA ALA A 12 5.62 25.59 -21.65
C ALA A 12 4.71 25.34 -22.87
N LYS A 13 5.33 24.95 -23.99
CA LYS A 13 4.72 24.64 -25.31
C LYS A 13 4.23 25.84 -26.15
N VAL A 14 4.90 26.98 -26.05
CA VAL A 14 4.62 28.18 -26.88
C VAL A 14 5.86 28.61 -27.68
N CYS A 15 6.28 27.77 -28.65
CA CYS A 15 7.44 28.01 -29.53
C CYS A 15 8.81 28.27 -28.85
N THR A 16 8.92 28.08 -27.54
CA THR A 16 10.08 28.46 -26.70
C THR A 16 11.42 27.99 -27.26
N THR A 17 11.54 26.71 -27.65
CA THR A 17 12.78 26.12 -28.17
C THR A 17 13.23 26.82 -29.45
N SER A 18 12.38 26.89 -30.47
CA SER A 18 12.69 27.51 -31.76
C SER A 18 12.97 29.01 -31.65
N ILE A 19 12.34 29.70 -30.69
CA ILE A 19 12.61 31.12 -30.39
C ILE A 19 13.97 31.28 -29.70
N THR A 20 14.29 30.42 -28.72
CA THR A 20 15.60 30.44 -28.06
C THR A 20 16.72 30.13 -29.06
N GLU A 21 16.58 29.09 -29.89
CA GLU A 21 17.53 28.72 -30.95
C GLU A 21 17.79 29.91 -31.89
N LEU A 22 16.71 30.54 -32.38
CA LEU A 22 16.78 31.71 -33.27
C LEU A 22 17.49 32.90 -32.61
N LEU A 23 17.12 33.25 -31.38
CA LEU A 23 17.65 34.43 -30.70
C LEU A 23 19.08 34.21 -30.23
N ALA A 24 19.42 33.05 -29.66
CA ALA A 24 20.78 32.75 -29.21
C ALA A 24 21.79 32.73 -30.37
N ALA A 25 21.36 32.32 -31.57
CA ALA A 25 22.17 32.41 -32.78
C ALA A 25 22.40 33.86 -33.28
N ARG A 26 21.56 34.83 -32.86
CA ARG A 26 21.67 36.25 -33.24
C ARG A 26 22.26 37.14 -32.14
N PHE A 27 22.10 36.75 -30.89
CA PHE A 27 22.54 37.48 -29.70
C PHE A 27 23.27 36.53 -28.71
N PRO A 28 24.47 36.03 -29.04
CA PRO A 28 25.16 35.04 -28.23
C PRO A 28 25.51 35.58 -26.83
N GLY A 29 25.14 34.86 -25.77
CA GLY A 29 25.41 35.23 -24.38
C GLY A 29 24.41 36.21 -23.75
N GLU A 30 23.48 36.78 -24.53
CA GLU A 30 22.47 37.75 -24.06
C GLU A 30 21.07 37.14 -23.92
N VAL A 31 20.88 35.88 -24.33
CA VAL A 31 19.57 35.20 -24.40
C VAL A 31 19.42 34.18 -23.29
N PHE A 32 18.37 34.36 -22.50
CA PHE A 32 17.96 33.50 -21.40
C PHE A 32 16.55 32.95 -21.69
N ASN A 33 16.22 31.74 -21.23
CA ASN A 33 14.88 31.19 -21.38
C ASN A 33 14.34 30.64 -20.06
N SER A 34 13.04 30.77 -19.83
CA SER A 34 12.40 30.13 -18.68
C SER A 34 10.90 29.89 -18.91
N HIS A 35 10.36 28.93 -18.16
CA HIS A 35 8.94 28.69 -18.02
C HIS A 35 8.32 29.31 -16.76
N GLY A 36 9.14 29.86 -15.87
CA GLY A 36 8.73 30.69 -14.74
C GLY A 36 9.95 31.21 -13.99
N LEU A 37 9.83 32.36 -13.33
CA LEU A 37 10.84 32.95 -12.46
C LEU A 37 10.38 32.93 -11.00
N GLU A 38 9.06 32.99 -10.78
CA GLU A 38 8.45 33.20 -9.48
C GLU A 38 8.14 31.90 -8.74
N SER A 39 8.01 31.98 -7.41
CA SER A 39 7.95 30.81 -6.53
C SER A 39 6.71 29.92 -6.75
N TRP A 40 5.60 30.51 -7.25
CA TRP A 40 4.33 29.79 -7.47
C TRP A 40 4.47 28.54 -8.37
N LEU A 41 5.42 28.48 -9.30
CA LEU A 41 5.64 27.29 -10.11
C LEU A 41 6.77 26.41 -9.56
N HIS A 42 7.82 27.01 -9.00
CA HIS A 42 9.02 26.31 -8.57
C HIS A 42 8.93 25.67 -7.18
N GLU A 43 8.19 26.27 -6.23
CA GLU A 43 7.99 25.66 -4.90
C GLU A 43 7.25 24.32 -4.98
N PRO A 44 6.05 24.22 -5.62
CA PRO A 44 5.38 22.93 -5.77
C PRO A 44 6.18 21.92 -6.57
N LEU A 45 6.98 22.38 -7.54
CA LEU A 45 7.86 21.50 -8.31
C LEU A 45 9.01 20.96 -7.43
N ALA A 46 9.64 21.80 -6.61
CA ALA A 46 10.70 21.38 -5.69
C ALA A 46 10.17 20.38 -4.65
N ASP A 47 8.99 20.64 -4.09
CA ASP A 47 8.31 19.74 -3.15
C ASP A 47 7.89 18.43 -3.84
N ALA A 48 7.34 18.49 -5.06
CA ALA A 48 7.00 17.32 -5.87
C ALA A 48 8.23 16.45 -6.18
N LEU A 49 9.37 17.07 -6.53
CA LEU A 49 10.63 16.37 -6.79
C LEU A 49 11.24 15.78 -5.52
N ALA A 50 11.15 16.48 -4.38
CA ALA A 50 11.60 15.97 -3.09
C ALA A 50 10.84 14.70 -2.68
N LEU A 51 9.52 14.64 -2.98
CA LEU A 51 8.70 13.44 -2.77
C LEU A 51 9.03 12.28 -3.74
N ARG A 52 9.59 12.57 -4.93
CA ARG A 52 9.96 11.56 -5.94
C ARG A 52 11.39 11.01 -5.76
N ALA A 53 12.18 11.54 -4.81
CA ALA A 53 13.62 11.32 -4.74
C ALA A 53 14.05 9.96 -4.13
N THR A 54 13.65 8.84 -4.73
CA THR A 54 14.44 7.60 -4.74
C THR A 54 15.08 7.43 -6.11
N ALA A 55 16.42 7.36 -6.12
CA ALA A 55 17.32 7.32 -7.29
C ALA A 55 17.50 8.65 -8.09
N GLN A 56 18.76 8.99 -8.35
CA GLN A 56 19.14 10.03 -9.31
C GLN A 56 18.98 9.50 -10.75
N GLN A 57 18.39 10.31 -11.65
CA GLN A 57 18.88 10.47 -13.03
C GLN A 57 18.25 11.70 -13.74
N ASP A 58 19.12 12.56 -14.28
CA ASP A 58 18.90 13.53 -15.36
C ASP A 58 17.54 14.26 -15.47
N MET A 59 17.31 15.22 -14.55
CA MET A 59 16.28 16.26 -14.72
C MET A 59 16.64 17.22 -15.88
N PRO A 60 15.65 17.73 -16.66
CA PRO A 60 15.89 18.77 -17.65
C PRO A 60 16.40 20.08 -17.01
N LEU A 61 17.53 20.60 -17.51
CA LEU A 61 18.26 21.78 -16.98
C LEU A 61 17.42 23.06 -16.77
N PHE A 62 16.27 23.18 -17.42
CA PHE A 62 15.46 24.41 -17.45
C PHE A 62 14.96 24.91 -16.09
N HIS A 63 14.77 24.01 -15.11
CA HIS A 63 14.26 24.40 -13.79
C HIS A 63 15.36 24.77 -12.79
N THR A 64 16.57 24.21 -12.94
CA THR A 64 17.70 24.49 -12.05
C THR A 64 18.32 25.88 -12.26
N GLU A 65 18.14 26.47 -13.44
CA GLU A 65 18.73 27.77 -13.79
C GLU A 65 17.86 28.99 -13.46
N ALA A 66 16.55 28.81 -13.18
CA ALA A 66 15.62 29.91 -12.97
C ALA A 66 16.05 30.92 -11.87
N PRO A 67 16.60 30.51 -10.71
CA PRO A 67 17.14 31.46 -9.72
C PRO A 67 18.35 32.26 -10.24
N GLY A 68 19.16 31.68 -11.12
CA GLY A 68 20.27 32.36 -11.79
C GLY A 68 19.80 33.40 -12.80
N ILE A 69 18.75 33.07 -13.56
CA ILE A 69 18.12 33.99 -14.51
C ILE A 69 17.43 35.15 -13.78
N ALA A 70 16.70 34.88 -12.69
CA ALA A 70 16.08 35.90 -11.85
C ALA A 70 17.13 36.86 -11.25
N ARG A 71 18.29 36.35 -10.82
CA ARG A 71 19.41 37.19 -10.37
C ARG A 71 19.99 38.06 -11.49
N ARG A 72 20.26 37.50 -12.67
CA ARG A 72 20.75 38.26 -13.85
C ARG A 72 19.74 39.32 -14.32
N LEU A 73 18.44 39.04 -14.20
CA LEU A 73 17.37 39.99 -14.47
C LEU A 73 17.37 41.14 -13.46
N ALA A 74 17.50 40.87 -12.17
CA ALA A 74 17.62 41.90 -11.15
C ALA A 74 18.87 42.78 -11.37
N GLU A 75 20.00 42.17 -11.77
CA GLU A 75 21.21 42.89 -12.18
C GLU A 75 20.97 43.78 -13.42
N ALA A 76 20.24 43.29 -14.44
CA ALA A 76 19.87 44.06 -15.63
C ALA A 76 18.99 45.28 -15.28
N MET A 77 17.94 45.05 -14.49
CA MET A 77 16.99 46.09 -14.08
C MET A 77 17.67 47.15 -13.19
N ALA A 78 18.59 46.74 -12.31
CA ALA A 78 19.37 47.67 -11.48
C ALA A 78 20.39 48.51 -12.28
N ALA A 79 20.84 48.01 -13.43
CA ALA A 79 21.77 48.70 -14.32
C ALA A 79 21.09 49.59 -15.39
N ASP A 80 19.76 49.72 -15.37
CA ASP A 80 18.93 50.34 -16.43
C ASP A 80 19.18 49.72 -17.83
N GLU A 81 19.54 48.43 -17.84
CA GLU A 81 19.78 47.66 -19.06
C GLU A 81 18.47 47.42 -19.81
N THR A 82 18.49 47.40 -21.15
CA THR A 82 17.26 47.09 -21.91
C THR A 82 16.90 45.62 -21.77
N VAL A 83 15.79 45.32 -21.10
CA VAL A 83 15.26 43.95 -20.97
C VAL A 83 14.20 43.72 -22.04
N THR A 84 14.40 42.69 -22.87
CA THR A 84 13.47 42.35 -23.97
C THR A 84 12.86 40.98 -23.72
N ILE A 85 11.61 40.97 -23.27
CA ILE A 85 10.83 39.77 -23.00
C ILE A 85 10.13 39.32 -24.30
N VAL A 86 10.29 38.06 -24.66
CA VAL A 86 9.56 37.42 -25.77
C VAL A 86 8.66 36.34 -25.18
N SER A 87 7.36 36.60 -25.21
CA SER A 87 6.32 35.76 -24.63
C SER A 87 5.19 35.48 -25.62
N GLY A 88 4.31 34.54 -25.32
CA GLY A 88 3.22 34.21 -26.23
C GLY A 88 2.03 33.51 -25.58
N VAL A 89 0.91 33.56 -26.31
CA VAL A 89 -0.37 32.91 -25.98
C VAL A 89 -0.62 31.72 -26.90
N ARG A 90 -1.37 30.73 -26.43
CA ARG A 90 -1.80 29.54 -27.20
C ARG A 90 -3.16 29.05 -26.72
N ASP A 91 -3.92 28.36 -27.57
CA ASP A 91 -5.20 27.74 -27.19
C ASP A 91 -5.03 26.93 -25.89
N PRO A 92 -5.77 27.23 -24.81
CA PRO A 92 -5.46 26.72 -23.47
C PRO A 92 -5.51 25.20 -23.44
N ILE A 93 -6.55 24.60 -24.04
CA ILE A 93 -6.75 23.15 -24.08
C ILE A 93 -5.70 22.46 -24.95
N ALA A 94 -5.46 22.93 -26.19
CA ALA A 94 -4.42 22.36 -27.05
C ALA A 94 -3.03 22.44 -26.41
N ARG A 95 -2.76 23.51 -25.64
CA ARG A 95 -1.51 23.67 -24.89
C ARG A 95 -1.42 22.73 -23.71
N SER A 96 -2.48 22.55 -22.90
CA SER A 96 -2.51 21.59 -21.79
C SER A 96 -2.30 20.14 -22.27
N ILE A 97 -2.94 19.74 -23.37
CA ILE A 97 -2.69 18.45 -24.04
C ILE A 97 -1.23 18.36 -24.49
N SER A 98 -0.68 19.44 -25.06
CA SER A 98 0.69 19.47 -25.59
C SER A 98 1.76 19.39 -24.50
N VAL A 99 1.50 19.89 -23.28
CA VAL A 99 2.46 19.81 -22.15
C VAL A 99 2.40 18.46 -21.47
N ALA A 100 1.19 17.90 -21.26
CA ALA A 100 1.03 16.53 -20.76
C ALA A 100 1.74 15.50 -21.66
N MET A 101 1.61 15.63 -22.98
CA MET A 101 2.35 14.79 -23.94
C MET A 101 3.87 14.98 -23.93
N GLN A 102 4.40 16.12 -23.47
CA GLN A 102 5.84 16.31 -23.33
C GLN A 102 6.38 15.59 -22.11
N ASN A 103 5.64 15.63 -21.00
CA ASN A 103 6.06 15.05 -19.73
C ASN A 103 5.41 13.68 -19.49
N LEU A 104 4.99 12.99 -20.56
CA LEU A 104 4.22 11.74 -20.48
C LEU A 104 4.92 10.68 -19.63
N GLU A 105 6.22 10.48 -19.85
CA GLU A 105 7.00 9.44 -19.17
C GLU A 105 7.47 9.84 -17.75
N ALA A 106 7.35 11.13 -17.38
CA ALA A 106 7.88 11.65 -16.11
C ALA A 106 6.79 12.11 -15.11
N ASP A 107 5.75 12.77 -15.62
CA ASP A 107 4.67 13.40 -14.83
C ASP A 107 3.32 12.70 -15.00
N PHE A 108 3.16 11.87 -16.05
CA PHE A 108 1.93 11.14 -16.38
C PHE A 108 2.20 9.66 -16.66
N ALA A 109 3.25 9.10 -16.05
CA ALA A 109 3.65 7.70 -16.26
C ALA A 109 2.55 6.71 -15.82
N ASP A 110 1.75 7.10 -14.82
CA ASP A 110 0.53 6.41 -14.37
C ASP A 110 -0.54 6.29 -15.46
N CYS A 111 -0.52 7.16 -16.46
CA CYS A 111 -1.44 7.16 -17.58
C CYS A 111 -0.99 6.28 -18.75
N LEU A 112 0.18 5.62 -18.68
CA LEU A 112 0.68 4.74 -19.74
C LEU A 112 -0.08 3.40 -19.77
N GLY A 113 -0.96 3.24 -20.76
CA GLY A 113 -1.68 2.01 -21.05
C GLY A 113 -1.01 1.15 -22.13
N ALA A 114 -1.50 -0.09 -22.29
CA ALA A 114 -0.98 -1.05 -23.27
C ALA A 114 -1.22 -0.68 -24.76
N THR A 115 -1.95 0.41 -25.04
CA THR A 115 -2.24 0.91 -26.39
C THR A 115 -2.27 2.44 -26.41
N ALA A 116 -2.03 3.04 -27.57
CA ALA A 116 -2.14 4.49 -27.74
C ALA A 116 -3.54 5.02 -27.39
N GLU A 117 -4.57 4.25 -27.70
CA GLU A 117 -5.98 4.46 -27.33
C GLU A 117 -6.17 4.55 -25.81
N ALA A 118 -5.66 3.57 -25.05
CA ALA A 118 -5.80 3.51 -23.60
C ALA A 118 -5.01 4.64 -22.90
N THR A 119 -3.77 4.89 -23.34
CA THR A 119 -2.96 6.02 -22.84
C THR A 119 -3.65 7.36 -23.09
N ALA A 120 -4.24 7.54 -24.27
CA ALA A 120 -5.01 8.74 -24.60
C ALA A 120 -6.28 8.90 -23.77
N GLU A 121 -6.90 7.80 -23.32
CA GLU A 121 -8.09 7.82 -22.46
C GLU A 121 -7.72 8.20 -21.01
N ALA A 122 -6.70 7.55 -20.45
CA ALA A 122 -6.17 7.88 -19.12
C ALA A 122 -5.67 9.33 -19.04
N LEU A 123 -4.88 9.78 -20.04
CA LEU A 123 -4.45 11.18 -20.14
C LEU A 123 -5.64 12.13 -20.26
N ALA A 124 -6.69 11.78 -21.02
CA ALA A 124 -7.85 12.65 -21.15
C ALA A 124 -8.57 12.83 -19.80
N ALA A 125 -8.74 11.73 -19.05
CA ALA A 125 -9.31 11.76 -17.71
C ALA A 125 -8.44 12.59 -16.74
N ARG A 126 -7.11 12.39 -16.74
CA ARG A 126 -6.18 13.11 -15.85
C ARG A 126 -6.09 14.61 -16.17
N ILE A 127 -6.02 14.99 -17.45
CA ILE A 127 -6.02 16.41 -17.85
C ILE A 127 -7.38 17.05 -17.53
N GLY A 128 -8.49 16.32 -17.72
CA GLY A 128 -9.83 16.79 -17.38
C GLY A 128 -10.01 17.01 -15.88
N ASP A 129 -9.54 16.07 -15.07
CA ASP A 129 -9.47 16.16 -13.61
C ASP A 129 -8.72 17.42 -13.15
N LEU A 130 -7.50 17.63 -13.67
CA LEU A 130 -6.67 18.80 -13.34
C LEU A 130 -7.30 20.13 -13.79
N TRP A 131 -8.18 20.14 -14.80
CA TRP A 131 -8.95 21.33 -15.18
C TRP A 131 -10.19 21.58 -14.29
N LEU A 132 -10.80 20.53 -13.73
CA LEU A 132 -12.12 20.60 -13.10
C LEU A 132 -12.11 20.55 -11.57
N ARG A 133 -11.04 20.05 -10.95
CA ARG A 133 -10.91 19.92 -9.48
C ARG A 133 -9.64 20.58 -8.98
N ASP A 134 -9.81 21.54 -8.08
CA ASP A 134 -8.72 22.16 -7.32
C ASP A 134 -8.09 21.12 -6.39
N THR A 135 -6.81 21.28 -6.08
CA THR A 135 -6.03 20.44 -5.16
C THR A 135 -6.25 20.90 -3.71
N PRO A 136 -7.06 20.20 -2.88
CA PRO A 136 -7.49 20.71 -1.58
C PRO A 136 -6.71 20.10 -0.40
N ASP A 137 -5.90 19.08 -0.67
CA ASP A 137 -5.17 18.21 0.25
C ASP A 137 -3.70 18.63 0.44
N GLY A 138 -3.21 19.54 -0.39
CA GLY A 138 -1.84 20.02 -0.36
C GLY A 138 -0.82 19.06 -0.97
N ASP A 139 -1.24 18.05 -1.76
CA ASP A 139 -0.30 17.20 -2.51
C ASP A 139 0.54 18.07 -3.47
N PRO A 140 1.87 18.18 -3.26
CA PRO A 140 2.71 19.02 -4.11
C PRO A 140 2.80 18.51 -5.55
N ASN A 141 2.71 17.18 -5.77
CA ASN A 141 2.70 16.62 -7.12
C ASN A 141 1.46 17.06 -7.88
N ARG A 142 0.27 16.84 -7.30
CA ARG A 142 -0.99 17.28 -7.92
C ARG A 142 -1.05 18.81 -8.08
N LEU A 143 -0.58 19.58 -7.10
CA LEU A 143 -0.55 21.04 -7.17
C LEU A 143 0.37 21.56 -8.29
N TYR A 144 1.56 20.98 -8.45
CA TYR A 144 2.44 21.26 -9.58
C TYR A 144 1.77 20.92 -10.92
N LEU A 145 1.17 19.73 -11.05
CA LEU A 145 0.46 19.31 -12.26
C LEU A 145 -0.73 20.22 -12.58
N GLU A 146 -1.49 20.66 -11.57
CA GLU A 146 -2.61 21.58 -11.72
C GLU A 146 -2.12 22.94 -12.24
N ARG A 147 -1.11 23.53 -11.58
CA ARG A 147 -0.50 24.80 -12.00
C ARG A 147 0.11 24.70 -13.40
N MET A 148 0.75 23.57 -13.72
CA MET A 148 1.27 23.29 -15.05
C MET A 148 0.15 23.22 -16.10
N ILE A 149 -0.95 22.51 -15.84
CA ILE A 149 -2.07 22.35 -16.80
C ILE A 149 -2.86 23.65 -16.97
N ARG A 150 -3.18 24.34 -15.87
CA ARG A 150 -3.98 25.58 -15.82
C ARG A 150 -3.17 26.86 -16.07
N ALA A 151 -1.87 26.76 -16.35
CA ALA A 151 -0.99 27.91 -16.57
C ALA A 151 -1.56 29.05 -17.44
N PRO A 152 -2.34 28.81 -18.53
CA PRO A 152 -2.97 29.90 -19.30
C PRO A 152 -3.87 30.86 -18.49
N LEU A 153 -4.37 30.45 -17.31
CA LEU A 153 -5.23 31.28 -16.45
C LEU A 153 -4.46 31.96 -15.29
N ILE A 154 -3.19 31.62 -15.10
CA ILE A 154 -2.40 31.99 -13.90
C ILE A 154 -1.12 32.73 -14.31
N TRP A 155 -0.43 32.20 -15.31
CA TRP A 155 0.96 32.49 -15.63
C TRP A 155 1.21 33.95 -15.98
N PHE A 156 0.36 34.61 -16.78
CA PHE A 156 0.57 36.02 -17.13
C PHE A 156 0.52 36.95 -15.91
N ARG A 157 -0.37 36.68 -14.97
CA ARG A 157 -0.46 37.45 -13.73
C ARG A 157 0.81 37.30 -12.90
N GLU A 158 1.26 36.06 -12.72
CA GLU A 158 2.40 35.73 -11.87
C GLU A 158 3.76 36.12 -12.49
N GLU A 159 3.93 35.94 -13.80
CA GLU A 159 5.24 36.03 -14.49
C GLU A 159 5.41 37.29 -15.33
N ILE A 160 4.33 38.00 -15.68
CA ILE A 160 4.39 39.21 -16.52
C ILE A 160 3.82 40.44 -15.80
N GLU A 161 2.65 40.31 -15.18
CA GLU A 161 1.99 41.42 -14.47
C GLU A 161 2.68 41.73 -13.14
N LYS A 162 2.94 40.75 -12.27
CA LYS A 162 3.61 41.02 -10.99
C LYS A 162 5.06 41.53 -11.13
N PRO A 163 5.96 40.92 -11.94
CA PRO A 163 7.38 41.30 -11.91
C PRO A 163 7.68 42.56 -12.73
N PHE A 164 6.92 42.79 -13.81
CA PHE A 164 7.16 43.90 -14.75
C PHE A 164 6.03 44.94 -14.77
N GLY A 165 4.85 44.62 -14.24
CA GLY A 165 3.70 45.51 -14.19
C GLY A 165 3.10 45.84 -15.55
N PHE A 166 3.13 44.88 -16.49
CA PHE A 166 2.34 44.96 -17.72
C PHE A 166 0.92 44.43 -17.44
N ASP A 167 -0.05 45.34 -17.30
CA ASP A 167 -1.46 44.98 -17.31
C ASP A 167 -1.88 44.63 -18.75
N LEU A 168 -1.87 43.34 -19.08
CA LEU A 168 -2.22 42.84 -20.40
C LEU A 168 -3.73 42.94 -20.71
N ARG A 169 -4.58 43.21 -19.70
CA ARG A 169 -6.03 43.31 -19.84
C ARG A 169 -6.45 44.74 -20.19
N ALA A 170 -5.68 45.73 -19.76
CA ALA A 170 -5.83 47.14 -20.17
C ALA A 170 -5.37 47.42 -21.61
N HIS A 171 -4.59 46.52 -22.23
CA HIS A 171 -4.03 46.70 -23.57
C HIS A 171 -4.69 45.74 -24.58
N ALA A 172 -5.37 46.29 -25.58
CA ALA A 172 -5.98 45.48 -26.64
C ALA A 172 -4.90 44.76 -27.47
N PHE A 173 -4.99 43.43 -27.56
CA PHE A 173 -4.12 42.63 -28.41
C PHE A 173 -4.50 42.75 -29.89
N ASP A 174 -3.51 43.01 -30.74
CA ASP A 174 -3.70 43.08 -32.18
C ASP A 174 -3.81 41.66 -32.79
N ARG A 175 -5.07 41.22 -32.92
CA ARG A 175 -5.43 39.91 -33.48
C ARG A 175 -5.12 39.79 -34.98
N GLU A 176 -5.09 40.89 -35.73
CA GLU A 176 -4.82 40.88 -37.18
C GLU A 176 -3.32 40.66 -37.45
N ARG A 177 -2.46 41.38 -36.70
CA ARG A 177 -1.00 41.15 -36.72
C ARG A 177 -0.63 39.83 -36.06
N GLY A 178 -1.43 39.37 -35.09
CA GLY A 178 -1.17 38.18 -34.29
C GLY A 178 -0.08 38.37 -33.24
N TYR A 179 0.33 39.61 -32.98
CA TYR A 179 1.28 39.97 -31.91
C TYR A 179 1.07 41.42 -31.49
N SER A 180 1.63 41.78 -30.33
CA SER A 180 1.67 43.17 -29.85
C SER A 180 2.98 43.41 -29.10
N ILE A 181 3.46 44.65 -29.15
CA ILE A 181 4.67 45.08 -28.43
C ILE A 181 4.25 46.13 -27.40
N LEU A 182 4.63 45.88 -26.15
CA LEU A 182 4.42 46.79 -25.02
C LEU A 182 5.78 47.23 -24.48
N THR A 183 5.90 48.49 -24.07
CA THR A 183 7.14 49.05 -23.51
C THR A 183 6.83 49.80 -22.22
N LYS A 184 7.63 49.55 -21.18
CA LYS A 184 7.51 50.19 -19.87
C LYS A 184 8.91 50.42 -19.29
N GLY A 185 9.36 51.67 -19.28
CA GLY A 185 10.75 52.00 -18.94
C GLY A 185 11.73 51.34 -19.91
N ASN A 186 12.76 50.70 -19.37
CA ASN A 186 13.75 49.89 -20.08
C ASN A 186 13.25 48.48 -20.47
N VAL A 187 12.06 48.07 -20.04
CA VAL A 187 11.50 46.74 -20.34
C VAL A 187 10.59 46.80 -21.58
N ARG A 188 10.80 45.87 -22.52
CA ARG A 188 9.99 45.67 -23.72
C ARG A 188 9.43 44.25 -23.72
N LEU A 189 8.15 44.08 -24.03
CA LEU A 189 7.47 42.80 -24.14
C LEU A 189 6.91 42.63 -25.55
N LEU A 190 7.41 41.65 -26.30
CA LEU A 190 6.72 41.09 -27.45
C LEU A 190 5.82 39.95 -26.97
N LEU A 191 4.51 40.10 -27.16
CA LEU A 191 3.51 39.07 -26.94
C LEU A 191 2.99 38.61 -28.30
N PHE A 192 3.14 37.32 -28.64
CA PHE A 192 2.64 36.77 -29.92
C PHE A 192 1.60 35.65 -29.71
N ARG A 193 0.76 35.40 -30.70
CA ARG A 193 -0.17 34.27 -30.74
C ARG A 193 0.44 33.08 -31.45
N HIS A 194 0.48 31.92 -30.80
CA HIS A 194 1.08 30.69 -31.34
C HIS A 194 0.38 30.22 -32.62
N GLU A 195 -0.93 30.39 -32.71
CA GLU A 195 -1.75 30.08 -33.89
C GLU A 195 -1.44 31.00 -35.09
N SER A 196 -0.76 32.13 -34.86
CA SER A 196 -0.27 33.06 -35.88
C SER A 196 1.24 32.91 -36.15
N ALA A 197 1.89 31.87 -35.57
CA ALA A 197 3.28 31.53 -35.84
C ALA A 197 3.44 30.83 -37.21
N PRO A 198 4.60 30.97 -37.88
CA PRO A 198 5.79 31.69 -37.44
C PRO A 198 5.75 33.20 -37.74
N THR A 199 4.82 33.66 -38.58
CA THR A 199 4.77 35.03 -39.12
C THR A 199 4.71 36.10 -38.03
N ALA A 200 3.83 35.93 -37.03
CA ALA A 200 3.69 36.89 -35.94
C ALA A 200 4.99 37.07 -35.12
N ILE A 201 5.73 35.97 -34.88
CA ILE A 201 7.01 35.99 -34.17
C ILE A 201 8.07 36.73 -35.01
N GLN A 202 8.18 36.40 -36.30
CA GLN A 202 9.19 37.00 -37.18
C GLN A 202 8.98 38.51 -37.35
N ASN A 203 7.73 38.93 -37.56
CA ASN A 203 7.37 40.34 -37.72
C ASN A 203 7.59 41.13 -36.41
N GLY A 204 7.16 40.59 -35.26
CA GLY A 204 7.35 41.24 -33.97
C GLY A 204 8.82 41.37 -33.55
N LEU A 205 9.66 40.36 -33.88
CA LEU A 205 11.10 40.46 -33.67
C LEU A 205 11.75 41.50 -34.60
N ALA A 206 11.35 41.59 -35.87
CA ALA A 206 11.86 42.60 -36.80
C ALA A 206 11.51 44.04 -36.38
N GLU A 207 10.39 44.23 -35.68
CA GLU A 207 9.99 45.53 -35.11
C GLU A 207 10.72 45.86 -33.79
N LEU A 208 10.95 44.86 -32.93
CA LEU A 208 11.80 45.02 -31.73
C LEU A 208 13.27 45.27 -32.07
N PHE A 209 13.74 44.76 -33.21
CA PHE A 209 15.13 44.88 -33.66
C PHE A 209 15.17 45.37 -35.12
N PRO A 210 14.92 46.67 -35.38
CA PRO A 210 14.85 47.22 -36.72
C PRO A 210 16.10 46.97 -37.56
N GLY A 211 15.89 46.54 -38.81
CA GLY A 211 16.98 46.20 -39.74
C GLY A 211 17.52 44.76 -39.59
N MET A 212 16.93 43.94 -38.72
CA MET A 212 17.23 42.51 -38.61
C MET A 212 16.12 41.65 -39.20
N GLU A 213 16.49 40.64 -39.99
CA GLU A 213 15.58 39.61 -40.49
C GLU A 213 15.65 38.34 -39.62
N PHE A 214 14.48 37.83 -39.26
CA PHE A 214 14.29 36.67 -38.41
C PHE A 214 13.53 35.57 -39.15
N HIS A 215 14.06 34.35 -39.15
CA HIS A 215 13.39 33.18 -39.72
C HIS A 215 13.36 32.08 -38.65
N LEU A 216 12.15 31.75 -38.19
CA LEU A 216 11.96 30.72 -37.17
C LEU A 216 12.28 29.35 -37.78
N PRO A 217 13.17 28.53 -37.18
CA PRO A 217 13.54 27.24 -37.74
C PRO A 217 12.34 26.29 -37.73
N HIS A 218 12.20 25.48 -38.79
CA HIS A 218 11.21 24.40 -38.84
C HIS A 218 11.73 23.15 -38.10
N SER A 219 12.08 23.33 -36.83
CA SER A 219 12.48 22.28 -35.89
C SER A 219 11.29 21.89 -35.00
N ASN A 220 11.12 20.58 -34.73
CA ASN A 220 10.02 19.98 -33.94
C ASN A 220 8.62 19.88 -34.60
N ASP A 221 8.50 19.22 -35.76
CA ASP A 221 7.23 18.58 -36.12
C ASP A 221 6.93 17.43 -35.12
N GLY A 222 5.83 17.54 -34.38
CA GLY A 222 5.40 16.53 -33.41
C GLY A 222 4.75 15.29 -34.03
N THR A 223 4.46 15.29 -35.34
CA THR A 223 3.74 14.20 -36.01
C THR A 223 4.60 12.96 -36.30
N THR A 224 5.93 13.11 -36.22
CA THR A 224 6.93 12.06 -36.52
C THR A 224 7.47 11.33 -35.28
N LYS A 225 7.10 11.76 -34.07
CA LYS A 225 7.57 11.15 -32.81
C LYS A 225 6.84 9.81 -32.54
N PRO A 226 7.45 8.85 -31.81
CA PRO A 226 6.79 7.59 -31.43
C PRO A 226 5.44 7.80 -30.71
N THR A 227 5.32 8.86 -29.90
CA THR A 227 4.10 9.24 -29.17
C THR A 227 3.04 9.95 -30.03
N SER A 228 3.25 10.10 -31.34
CA SER A 228 2.34 10.81 -32.24
C SER A 228 0.97 10.15 -32.36
N GLU A 229 0.88 8.82 -32.24
CA GLU A 229 -0.39 8.09 -32.23
C GLU A 229 -1.22 8.40 -30.99
N ILE A 230 -0.57 8.41 -29.81
CA ILE A 230 -1.18 8.84 -28.54
C ILE A 230 -1.70 10.27 -28.65
N TYR A 231 -0.89 11.20 -29.18
CA TYR A 231 -1.32 12.59 -29.33
C TYR A 231 -2.51 12.76 -30.29
N ARG A 232 -2.54 12.01 -31.40
CA ARG A 232 -3.70 11.99 -32.32
C ARG A 232 -4.93 11.41 -31.61
N ALA A 233 -4.80 10.28 -30.92
CA ALA A 233 -5.88 9.63 -30.18
C ALA A 233 -6.45 10.53 -29.07
N LEU A 234 -5.57 11.21 -28.32
CA LEU A 234 -5.90 12.14 -27.25
C LEU A 234 -6.64 13.38 -27.79
N LYS A 235 -6.16 14.00 -28.88
CA LYS A 235 -6.89 15.11 -29.52
C LYS A 235 -8.28 14.70 -30.05
N ARG A 236 -8.47 13.46 -30.50
CA ARG A 236 -9.81 12.97 -30.90
C ARG A 236 -10.74 12.79 -29.69
N ARG A 237 -10.21 12.25 -28.58
CA ARG A 237 -11.00 11.84 -27.40
C ARG A 237 -11.23 12.92 -26.35
N PHE A 238 -10.27 13.83 -26.13
CA PHE A 238 -10.32 14.80 -25.03
C PHE A 238 -11.57 15.67 -25.11
N ARG A 239 -12.38 15.67 -24.05
CA ARG A 239 -13.59 16.51 -23.91
C ARG A 239 -13.73 17.05 -22.49
N LEU A 240 -14.35 18.21 -22.38
CA LEU A 240 -14.71 18.86 -21.11
C LEU A 240 -16.20 19.28 -21.13
N PRO A 241 -16.82 19.53 -19.96
CA PRO A 241 -18.15 20.13 -19.91
C PRO A 241 -18.14 21.48 -20.62
N ARG A 242 -19.19 21.73 -21.41
CA ARG A 242 -19.40 23.04 -22.04
C ARG A 242 -19.31 24.21 -21.04
N PRO A 243 -19.92 24.18 -19.83
CA PRO A 243 -19.77 25.26 -18.85
C PRO A 243 -18.33 25.50 -18.37
N ALA A 244 -17.51 24.45 -18.28
CA ALA A 244 -16.11 24.57 -17.89
C ALA A 244 -15.28 25.19 -19.02
N LEU A 245 -15.53 24.79 -20.27
CA LEU A 245 -14.92 25.40 -21.45
C LEU A 245 -15.31 26.87 -21.59
N GLU A 246 -16.59 27.19 -21.42
CA GLU A 246 -17.09 28.58 -21.41
C GLU A 246 -16.36 29.41 -20.34
N ALA A 247 -16.17 28.90 -19.12
CA ALA A 247 -15.39 29.59 -18.08
C ALA A 247 -13.90 29.76 -18.45
N ILE A 248 -13.25 28.72 -18.99
CA ILE A 248 -11.84 28.76 -19.42
C ILE A 248 -11.63 29.78 -20.55
N TYR A 249 -12.49 29.79 -21.56
CA TYR A 249 -12.36 30.70 -22.70
C TYR A 249 -12.88 32.12 -22.43
N ALA A 250 -13.78 32.30 -21.45
CA ALA A 250 -14.19 33.63 -20.97
C ALA A 250 -13.14 34.30 -20.08
N HIS A 251 -12.16 33.56 -19.54
CA HIS A 251 -11.10 34.12 -18.70
C HIS A 251 -10.35 35.25 -19.42
N PRO A 252 -10.09 36.42 -18.77
CA PRO A 252 -9.49 37.58 -19.44
C PRO A 252 -8.15 37.28 -20.12
N ASP A 253 -7.34 36.40 -19.53
CA ASP A 253 -6.03 36.01 -20.06
C ASP A 253 -6.11 34.97 -21.19
N VAL A 254 -7.33 34.68 -21.66
CA VAL A 254 -7.63 33.88 -22.86
C VAL A 254 -8.46 34.71 -23.84
N SER A 255 -9.62 35.22 -23.43
CA SER A 255 -10.59 35.91 -24.29
C SER A 255 -10.03 37.15 -25.02
N SER A 256 -9.06 37.84 -24.42
CA SER A 256 -8.40 39.01 -25.01
C SER A 256 -7.67 38.69 -26.32
N TYR A 257 -7.30 37.43 -26.56
CA TYR A 257 -6.40 37.02 -27.66
C TYR A 257 -7.10 36.30 -28.84
N TYR A 258 -8.38 35.95 -28.68
CA TYR A 258 -9.16 35.23 -29.68
C TYR A 258 -10.45 35.98 -30.03
N GLY A 259 -10.95 35.82 -31.25
CA GLY A 259 -12.27 36.29 -31.67
C GLY A 259 -13.39 35.43 -31.10
N ALA A 260 -14.61 35.95 -31.05
CA ALA A 260 -15.77 35.21 -30.54
C ALA A 260 -16.03 33.91 -31.33
N ASP A 261 -15.87 33.94 -32.65
CA ASP A 261 -16.03 32.75 -33.52
C ASP A 261 -14.89 31.72 -33.32
N GLU A 262 -13.67 32.18 -33.03
CA GLU A 262 -12.54 31.30 -32.70
C GLU A 262 -12.78 30.60 -31.36
N ILE A 263 -13.28 31.34 -30.37
CA ILE A 263 -13.68 30.82 -29.05
C ILE A 263 -14.82 29.82 -29.20
N ALA A 264 -15.89 30.17 -29.91
CA ALA A 264 -17.01 29.26 -30.16
C ALA A 264 -16.54 27.98 -30.87
N GLY A 265 -15.72 28.10 -31.93
CA GLY A 265 -15.14 26.96 -32.63
C GLY A 265 -14.17 26.12 -31.80
N ALA A 266 -13.51 26.71 -30.79
CA ALA A 266 -12.68 25.99 -29.83
C ALA A 266 -13.53 25.27 -28.76
N ILE A 267 -14.59 25.91 -28.27
CA ILE A 267 -15.58 25.29 -27.38
C ILE A 267 -16.22 24.10 -28.10
N GLU A 268 -16.75 24.24 -29.33
CA GLU A 268 -17.34 23.10 -30.07
C GLU A 268 -16.33 21.96 -30.34
N ARG A 269 -15.05 22.29 -30.54
CA ARG A 269 -14.00 21.28 -30.75
C ARG A 269 -13.74 20.42 -29.51
N TRP A 270 -13.82 21.03 -28.32
CA TRP A 270 -13.46 20.41 -27.05
C TRP A 270 -14.68 20.04 -26.19
N ALA A 271 -15.88 20.51 -26.53
CA ALA A 271 -17.14 20.15 -25.88
C ALA A 271 -17.62 18.78 -26.37
N GLY A 272 -18.25 18.04 -25.47
CA GLY A 272 -18.93 16.78 -25.79
C GLY A 272 -20.18 16.63 -24.96
N ASP A 273 -21.20 15.99 -25.54
CA ASP A 273 -22.44 15.62 -24.85
C ASP A 273 -22.27 14.40 -23.95
N THR A 274 -21.09 13.77 -23.93
CA THR A 274 -20.68 13.00 -22.75
C THR A 274 -20.56 14.01 -21.62
N PRO A 275 -21.44 13.98 -20.58
CA PRO A 275 -21.15 14.77 -19.40
C PRO A 275 -19.81 14.25 -18.89
N VAL A 276 -18.79 15.11 -18.84
CA VAL A 276 -17.84 14.93 -17.75
C VAL A 276 -18.67 15.26 -16.52
N GLN A 277 -19.23 14.21 -15.93
CA GLN A 277 -19.66 14.28 -14.55
C GLN A 277 -18.44 14.85 -13.81
N PRO A 278 -18.53 16.03 -13.16
CA PRO A 278 -17.72 16.20 -11.95
C PRO A 278 -17.98 14.92 -11.15
N PRO A 279 -16.95 14.12 -10.80
CA PRO A 279 -17.08 12.71 -10.46
C PRO A 279 -18.21 12.58 -9.47
N ALA A 280 -19.31 11.95 -9.91
CA ALA A 280 -20.59 12.21 -9.30
C ALA A 280 -20.57 11.64 -7.89
N ALA A 281 -20.46 12.53 -6.90
CA ALA A 281 -20.91 12.25 -5.54
C ALA A 281 -22.45 12.21 -5.58
N PRO A 282 -23.07 11.13 -5.08
CA PRO A 282 -23.19 9.94 -5.91
C PRO A 282 -24.59 9.34 -5.94
N HIS A 283 -25.03 8.88 -7.12
CA HIS A 283 -26.23 8.03 -7.27
C HIS A 283 -25.98 6.96 -8.35
N GLN A 284 -25.70 5.69 -8.01
CA GLN A 284 -25.69 5.09 -6.67
C GLN A 284 -24.54 5.60 -5.79
N SER A 285 -24.86 6.04 -4.58
CA SER A 285 -23.91 5.91 -3.47
C SER A 285 -23.75 4.41 -3.23
N PHE A 286 -22.59 3.84 -3.56
CA PHE A 286 -22.31 2.48 -3.12
C PHE A 286 -22.36 2.46 -1.59
N ALA A 287 -23.16 1.56 -1.03
CA ALA A 287 -23.33 1.38 0.40
C ALA A 287 -22.02 0.93 1.06
N ALA A 288 -21.16 0.23 0.31
CA ALA A 288 -19.80 -0.10 0.66
C ALA A 288 -18.91 -0.33 -0.58
N THR A 289 -17.61 -0.08 -0.41
CA THR A 289 -16.54 -0.60 -1.25
C THR A 289 -15.97 -1.83 -0.55
N VAL A 290 -16.07 -3.00 -1.16
CA VAL A 290 -15.28 -4.16 -0.73
C VAL A 290 -13.90 -4.04 -1.36
N PHE A 291 -12.83 -4.29 -0.60
CA PHE A 291 -11.48 -4.27 -1.15
C PHE A 291 -10.70 -5.53 -0.86
N ILE A 292 -9.87 -5.92 -1.84
CA ILE A 292 -9.06 -7.13 -1.82
C ILE A 292 -7.60 -6.76 -2.08
N PRO A 293 -6.73 -6.77 -1.06
CA PRO A 293 -5.28 -6.77 -1.28
C PRO A 293 -4.87 -8.16 -1.80
N LEU A 294 -4.13 -8.22 -2.91
CA LEU A 294 -3.73 -9.46 -3.57
C LEU A 294 -2.21 -9.52 -3.75
N ARG A 295 -1.57 -10.51 -3.12
CA ARG A 295 -0.15 -10.82 -3.31
C ARG A 295 0.07 -12.33 -3.21
N ASN A 296 0.34 -13.00 -4.33
CA ASN A 296 0.74 -14.40 -4.40
C ASN A 296 -0.20 -15.41 -3.68
N HIS A 297 -1.51 -15.28 -3.94
CA HIS A 297 -2.58 -16.12 -3.39
C HIS A 297 -3.39 -16.83 -4.51
N ALA A 298 -2.77 -17.27 -5.62
CA ALA A 298 -3.47 -17.84 -6.77
C ALA A 298 -4.34 -19.07 -6.42
N VAL A 299 -3.94 -19.82 -5.40
CA VAL A 299 -4.66 -21.01 -4.89
C VAL A 299 -5.95 -20.64 -4.13
N TRP A 300 -6.05 -19.42 -3.59
CA TRP A 300 -7.13 -19.01 -2.67
C TRP A 300 -8.03 -17.89 -3.21
N ILE A 301 -7.50 -16.97 -4.02
CA ILE A 301 -8.27 -15.81 -4.52
C ILE A 301 -9.55 -16.20 -5.26
N GLY A 302 -9.54 -17.34 -5.97
CA GLY A 302 -10.76 -17.92 -6.55
C GLY A 302 -11.83 -18.23 -5.50
N GLN A 303 -11.47 -18.91 -4.41
CA GLN A 303 -12.40 -19.24 -3.32
C GLN A 303 -12.91 -17.99 -2.59
N GLN A 304 -12.04 -17.00 -2.35
CA GLN A 304 -12.44 -15.73 -1.73
C GLN A 304 -13.48 -15.03 -2.61
N LEU A 305 -13.18 -14.83 -3.89
CA LEU A 305 -14.09 -14.20 -4.85
C LEU A 305 -15.40 -14.98 -4.96
N ASP A 306 -15.37 -16.31 -5.13
CA ASP A 306 -16.57 -17.15 -5.22
C ASP A 306 -17.45 -17.02 -3.95
N SER A 307 -16.84 -16.95 -2.75
CA SER A 307 -17.56 -16.77 -1.48
C SER A 307 -18.17 -15.37 -1.33
N LEU A 308 -17.44 -14.33 -1.73
CA LEU A 308 -17.91 -12.94 -1.74
C LEU A 308 -19.06 -12.75 -2.75
N PHE A 309 -18.89 -13.31 -3.93
CA PHE A 309 -19.83 -13.23 -5.05
C PHE A 309 -21.14 -13.99 -4.81
N SER A 310 -21.15 -14.97 -3.92
CA SER A 310 -22.37 -15.69 -3.48
C SER A 310 -23.38 -14.81 -2.72
N GLN A 311 -22.91 -13.68 -2.17
CA GLN A 311 -23.71 -12.73 -1.38
C GLN A 311 -23.59 -11.29 -1.92
N TRP A 312 -23.17 -11.12 -3.18
CA TRP A 312 -22.94 -9.82 -3.79
C TRP A 312 -24.23 -8.99 -3.89
N ARG A 313 -24.10 -7.67 -3.73
CA ARG A 313 -25.21 -6.72 -3.84
C ARG A 313 -24.93 -5.74 -4.99
N SER A 314 -25.98 -5.26 -5.67
CA SER A 314 -25.84 -4.27 -6.75
C SER A 314 -25.60 -2.83 -6.25
N ASP A 315 -25.63 -2.62 -4.93
CA ASP A 315 -25.32 -1.35 -4.26
C ASP A 315 -23.93 -1.36 -3.59
N ILE A 316 -23.05 -2.30 -3.93
CA ILE A 316 -21.64 -2.29 -3.52
C ILE A 316 -20.71 -2.40 -4.74
N GLU A 317 -19.46 -2.00 -4.55
CA GLU A 317 -18.40 -2.06 -5.55
C GLU A 317 -17.19 -2.85 -5.02
N LEU A 318 -16.30 -3.26 -5.93
CA LEU A 318 -15.06 -3.97 -5.62
C LEU A 318 -13.84 -3.13 -6.02
N VAL A 319 -12.84 -3.04 -5.14
CA VAL A 319 -11.49 -2.55 -5.45
C VAL A 319 -10.48 -3.66 -5.18
N LEU A 320 -9.91 -4.25 -6.23
CA LEU A 320 -8.87 -5.27 -6.11
C LEU A 320 -7.51 -4.65 -6.45
N ILE A 321 -6.52 -4.80 -5.56
CA ILE A 321 -5.17 -4.27 -5.73
C ILE A 321 -4.19 -5.44 -5.75
N ASP A 322 -3.67 -5.78 -6.94
CA ASP A 322 -2.56 -6.71 -7.10
C ASP A 322 -1.26 -6.01 -6.75
N ASP A 323 -0.66 -6.35 -5.62
CA ASP A 323 0.59 -5.78 -5.12
C ASP A 323 1.82 -6.41 -5.82
N GLY A 324 1.73 -6.60 -7.14
CA GLY A 324 2.77 -7.15 -8.00
C GLY A 324 2.92 -8.67 -7.96
N SER A 325 1.82 -9.44 -7.95
CA SER A 325 1.91 -10.91 -7.86
C SER A 325 2.60 -11.55 -9.08
N ASP A 326 3.32 -12.65 -8.85
CA ASP A 326 4.05 -13.42 -9.87
C ASP A 326 3.60 -14.89 -10.03
N ASP A 327 2.72 -15.37 -9.15
CA ASP A 327 2.20 -16.77 -9.12
C ASP A 327 0.97 -17.03 -10.02
N GLY A 328 0.48 -16.00 -10.73
CA GLY A 328 -0.75 -16.07 -11.53
C GLY A 328 -2.02 -15.57 -10.83
N SER A 329 -1.94 -15.08 -9.58
CA SER A 329 -3.06 -14.54 -8.79
C SER A 329 -4.00 -13.63 -9.55
N LEU A 330 -3.44 -12.60 -10.22
CA LEU A 330 -4.22 -11.62 -10.97
C LEU A 330 -5.01 -12.26 -12.12
N SER A 331 -4.45 -13.29 -12.79
CA SER A 331 -5.15 -13.99 -13.87
C SER A 331 -6.38 -14.74 -13.35
N VAL A 332 -6.26 -15.41 -12.19
CA VAL A 332 -7.40 -16.10 -11.54
C VAL A 332 -8.47 -15.11 -11.11
N ALA A 333 -8.07 -13.95 -10.58
CA ALA A 333 -9.00 -12.88 -10.20
C ALA A 333 -9.75 -12.30 -11.41
N LEU A 334 -9.04 -12.01 -12.50
CA LEU A 334 -9.63 -11.50 -13.74
C LEU A 334 -10.57 -12.52 -14.41
N GLU A 335 -10.25 -13.82 -14.36
CA GLU A 335 -11.13 -14.89 -14.85
C GLU A 335 -12.47 -14.91 -14.10
N ARG A 336 -12.43 -14.83 -12.77
CA ARG A 336 -13.65 -14.78 -11.93
C ARG A 336 -14.46 -13.51 -12.18
N LEU A 337 -13.80 -12.36 -12.34
CA LEU A 337 -14.45 -11.09 -12.66
C LEU A 337 -15.10 -11.07 -14.05
N ALA A 338 -14.46 -11.67 -15.06
CA ALA A 338 -15.05 -11.80 -16.40
C ALA A 338 -16.35 -12.63 -16.39
N GLY A 339 -16.49 -13.58 -15.45
CA GLY A 339 -17.72 -14.32 -15.21
C GLY A 339 -18.82 -13.56 -14.46
N ARG A 340 -18.54 -12.33 -13.97
CA ARG A 340 -19.44 -11.51 -13.14
C ARG A 340 -19.52 -10.06 -13.63
N PRO A 341 -20.07 -9.82 -14.84
CA PRO A 341 -20.21 -8.47 -15.40
C PRO A 341 -21.18 -7.55 -14.64
N ASP A 342 -21.92 -8.08 -13.66
CA ASP A 342 -22.76 -7.34 -12.72
C ASP A 342 -21.97 -6.72 -11.54
N VAL A 343 -20.72 -7.13 -11.34
CA VAL A 343 -19.84 -6.61 -10.29
C VAL A 343 -19.14 -5.34 -10.79
N ALA A 344 -19.43 -4.20 -10.15
CA ALA A 344 -18.72 -2.95 -10.39
C ALA A 344 -17.31 -3.01 -9.79
N ALA A 345 -16.34 -3.53 -10.53
CA ALA A 345 -14.96 -3.72 -10.08
C ALA A 345 -13.96 -2.71 -10.69
N THR A 346 -13.10 -2.17 -9.83
CA THR A 346 -11.84 -1.52 -10.19
C THR A 346 -10.70 -2.47 -9.86
N VAL A 347 -9.82 -2.75 -10.84
CA VAL A 347 -8.64 -3.60 -10.64
C VAL A 347 -7.39 -2.76 -10.86
N MET A 348 -6.48 -2.78 -9.89
CA MET A 348 -5.20 -2.11 -9.92
C MET A 348 -4.06 -3.13 -9.85
N ARG A 349 -2.89 -2.75 -10.37
CA ARG A 349 -1.66 -3.52 -10.23
C ARG A 349 -0.48 -2.61 -9.94
N ASN A 350 0.26 -2.89 -8.88
CA ASN A 350 1.54 -2.26 -8.57
C ASN A 350 2.67 -3.02 -9.30
N GLY A 351 3.69 -2.30 -9.76
CA GLY A 351 4.86 -2.91 -10.41
C GLY A 351 5.75 -3.69 -9.42
N GLU A 352 5.75 -3.26 -8.15
CA GLU A 352 6.46 -3.87 -7.04
C GLU A 352 5.54 -3.90 -5.81
N ALA A 353 5.87 -4.71 -4.80
CA ALA A 353 5.08 -4.77 -3.56
C ALA A 353 5.28 -3.52 -2.71
N ILE A 354 4.20 -2.78 -2.43
CA ILE A 354 4.21 -1.60 -1.55
C ILE A 354 3.44 -1.82 -0.24
N GLY A 355 2.79 -2.98 -0.07
CA GLY A 355 2.06 -3.34 1.15
C GLY A 355 1.03 -2.29 1.54
N HIS A 356 1.06 -1.83 2.80
CA HIS A 356 0.16 -0.79 3.30
C HIS A 356 0.33 0.58 2.61
N GLY A 357 1.37 0.78 1.79
CA GLY A 357 1.49 1.92 0.89
C GLY A 357 0.36 2.02 -0.15
N MET A 358 -0.44 0.96 -0.35
CA MET A 358 -1.62 1.00 -1.23
C MET A 358 -2.84 1.72 -0.64
N LEU A 359 -2.84 2.09 0.65
CA LEU A 359 -4.02 2.67 1.32
C LEU A 359 -4.50 4.02 0.72
N PRO A 360 -3.63 4.96 0.31
CA PRO A 360 -4.07 6.17 -0.39
C PRO A 360 -4.75 5.85 -1.73
N SER A 361 -4.21 4.89 -2.50
CA SER A 361 -4.82 4.41 -3.74
C SER A 361 -6.18 3.78 -3.49
N LEU A 362 -6.28 2.86 -2.52
CA LEU A 362 -7.54 2.24 -2.11
C LEU A 362 -8.63 3.29 -1.86
N VAL A 363 -8.34 4.32 -1.06
CA VAL A 363 -9.30 5.38 -0.73
C VAL A 363 -9.64 6.25 -1.94
N ALA A 364 -8.66 6.57 -2.80
CA ALA A 364 -8.85 7.38 -3.99
C ALA A 364 -9.75 6.70 -5.05
N PHE A 365 -9.72 5.37 -5.14
CA PHE A 365 -10.56 4.59 -6.06
C PHE A 365 -11.87 4.08 -5.44
N SER A 366 -12.05 4.25 -4.12
CA SER A 366 -13.29 3.90 -3.41
C SER A 366 -14.32 5.04 -3.50
N ARG A 367 -15.52 4.75 -4.00
CA ARG A 367 -16.64 5.70 -4.13
C ARG A 367 -17.61 5.65 -2.94
N ALA A 368 -17.55 4.61 -2.10
CA ALA A 368 -18.38 4.48 -0.90
C ALA A 368 -17.81 5.23 0.34
N PRO A 369 -18.66 5.54 1.34
CA PRO A 369 -18.21 5.99 2.66
C PRO A 369 -17.69 4.85 3.56
N LEU A 370 -18.06 3.61 3.27
CA LEU A 370 -17.75 2.41 4.04
C LEU A 370 -16.82 1.50 3.23
N LEU A 371 -15.71 1.09 3.83
CA LEU A 371 -14.70 0.21 3.25
C LEU A 371 -14.73 -1.14 3.99
N ILE A 372 -14.84 -2.25 3.27
CA ILE A 372 -14.92 -3.62 3.83
C ILE A 372 -13.72 -4.42 3.35
N GLN A 373 -12.89 -4.91 4.27
CA GLN A 373 -11.71 -5.71 3.95
C GLN A 373 -12.10 -7.15 3.62
N ALA A 374 -11.55 -7.69 2.54
CA ALA A 374 -11.68 -9.09 2.14
C ALA A 374 -10.31 -9.61 1.64
N ASP A 375 -9.47 -10.05 2.58
CA ASP A 375 -8.12 -10.51 2.25
C ASP A 375 -8.14 -11.71 1.29
N SER A 376 -7.23 -11.74 0.32
CA SER A 376 -7.29 -12.65 -0.85
C SER A 376 -7.09 -14.13 -0.53
N ASP A 377 -6.61 -14.47 0.67
CA ASP A 377 -6.47 -15.80 1.22
C ASP A 377 -7.71 -16.30 1.99
N ASP A 378 -8.65 -15.43 2.35
CA ASP A 378 -9.74 -15.75 3.27
C ASP A 378 -11.04 -16.25 2.60
N ILE A 379 -12.08 -16.51 3.42
CA ILE A 379 -13.43 -16.83 2.98
C ILE A 379 -14.44 -15.85 3.60
N THR A 380 -15.26 -15.23 2.77
CA THR A 380 -16.38 -14.37 3.19
C THR A 380 -17.56 -15.24 3.63
N LEU A 381 -17.88 -15.30 4.93
CA LEU A 381 -18.97 -16.15 5.42
C LEU A 381 -20.36 -15.56 5.08
N PRO A 382 -21.42 -16.40 4.99
CA PRO A 382 -22.75 -15.94 4.58
C PRO A 382 -23.34 -14.83 5.46
N GLY A 383 -23.77 -13.74 4.80
CA GLY A 383 -24.41 -12.59 5.43
C GLY A 383 -23.43 -11.57 6.02
N ARG A 384 -22.12 -11.67 5.74
CA ARG A 384 -21.10 -10.67 6.14
C ARG A 384 -21.49 -9.27 5.65
N LEU A 385 -21.79 -9.14 4.36
CA LEU A 385 -22.01 -7.83 3.73
C LEU A 385 -23.26 -7.14 4.29
N ASP A 386 -24.40 -7.85 4.35
CA ASP A 386 -25.64 -7.34 4.92
C ASP A 386 -25.49 -6.94 6.40
N THR A 387 -24.78 -7.77 7.19
CA THR A 387 -24.56 -7.50 8.62
C THR A 387 -23.74 -6.22 8.81
N ILE A 388 -22.64 -6.05 8.06
CA ILE A 388 -21.76 -4.89 8.18
C ILE A 388 -22.46 -3.61 7.68
N ILE A 389 -23.06 -3.64 6.49
CA ILE A 389 -23.73 -2.48 5.89
C ILE A 389 -24.92 -2.04 6.76
N GLY A 390 -25.75 -2.99 7.19
CA GLY A 390 -26.88 -2.72 8.10
C GLY A 390 -26.43 -2.20 9.45
N HIS A 391 -25.30 -2.68 9.98
CA HIS A 391 -24.75 -2.20 11.26
C HIS A 391 -24.27 -0.76 11.17
N PHE A 392 -23.51 -0.37 10.13
CA PHE A 392 -23.09 1.02 9.93
C PHE A 392 -24.27 1.96 9.70
N ALA A 393 -25.28 1.55 8.92
CA ALA A 393 -26.50 2.33 8.71
C ALA A 393 -27.28 2.56 10.02
N ALA A 394 -27.30 1.57 10.93
CA ALA A 394 -27.94 1.68 12.24
C ALA A 394 -27.11 2.45 13.28
N HIS A 395 -25.81 2.61 13.09
CA HIS A 395 -24.89 3.25 14.06
C HIS A 395 -24.00 4.31 13.37
N PRO A 396 -24.51 5.51 13.04
CA PRO A 396 -23.74 6.54 12.33
C PRO A 396 -22.47 7.07 13.05
N GLY A 397 -22.34 6.81 14.36
CA GLY A 397 -21.12 7.09 15.14
C GLY A 397 -20.02 6.02 15.02
N CYS A 398 -20.36 4.84 14.47
CA CYS A 398 -19.41 3.76 14.24
C CYS A 398 -18.38 4.19 13.18
N ARG A 399 -17.10 3.92 13.47
CA ARG A 399 -15.95 4.22 12.61
C ARG A 399 -15.20 2.95 12.23
N LEU A 400 -15.16 1.95 13.10
CA LEU A 400 -14.66 0.61 12.81
C LEU A 400 -15.67 -0.43 13.26
N PHE A 401 -15.84 -1.48 12.47
CA PHE A 401 -16.52 -2.71 12.81
C PHE A 401 -15.52 -3.86 12.68
N THR A 402 -15.47 -4.76 13.66
CA THR A 402 -14.79 -6.05 13.52
C THR A 402 -15.71 -7.18 13.98
N SER A 403 -15.39 -8.40 13.59
CA SER A 403 -16.18 -9.58 13.93
C SER A 403 -15.30 -10.76 14.29
N ASN A 404 -15.88 -11.78 14.91
CA ASN A 404 -15.19 -13.04 15.14
C ASN A 404 -14.84 -13.71 13.79
N ALA A 405 -13.94 -14.70 13.83
CA ALA A 405 -13.51 -15.47 12.67
C ALA A 405 -13.55 -16.96 12.96
N VAL A 406 -13.92 -17.75 11.96
CA VAL A 406 -13.63 -19.19 11.95
C VAL A 406 -12.19 -19.35 11.49
N LEU A 407 -11.31 -19.92 12.31
CA LEU A 407 -9.96 -20.28 11.88
C LEU A 407 -10.06 -21.43 10.87
N LEU A 408 -9.49 -21.25 9.69
CA LEU A 408 -9.41 -22.27 8.64
C LEU A 408 -7.98 -22.79 8.51
N SER A 409 -7.81 -24.08 8.23
CA SER A 409 -6.53 -24.59 7.75
C SER A 409 -6.20 -24.01 6.37
N GLU A 410 -4.94 -24.16 5.95
CA GLU A 410 -4.48 -23.80 4.60
C GLU A 410 -5.38 -24.38 3.48
N ASN A 411 -5.94 -25.57 3.69
CA ASN A 411 -6.86 -26.25 2.78
C ASN A 411 -8.34 -25.84 2.95
N GLY A 412 -8.67 -24.87 3.82
CA GLY A 412 -10.03 -24.35 4.03
C GLY A 412 -10.88 -25.13 5.03
N ILE A 413 -10.28 -26.06 5.81
CA ILE A 413 -11.03 -26.86 6.79
C ILE A 413 -11.17 -26.05 8.09
N PRO A 414 -12.38 -25.85 8.64
CA PRO A 414 -12.57 -25.20 9.94
C PRO A 414 -11.82 -25.91 11.08
N ILE A 415 -11.08 -25.13 11.86
CA ILE A 415 -10.29 -25.57 13.03
C ILE A 415 -11.03 -25.20 14.32
N SER A 416 -11.36 -23.91 14.51
CA SER A 416 -11.97 -23.36 15.72
C SER A 416 -12.48 -21.93 15.49
N LEU A 417 -12.97 -21.25 16.54
CA LEU A 417 -13.27 -19.82 16.51
C LEU A 417 -12.11 -19.00 17.08
N SER A 418 -11.89 -17.80 16.53
CA SER A 418 -10.90 -16.84 17.03
C SER A 418 -11.44 -16.11 18.27
N GLY A 419 -10.86 -16.35 19.45
CA GLY A 419 -11.29 -15.66 20.67
C GLY A 419 -12.74 -15.99 21.08
N ALA A 420 -13.08 -17.28 21.11
CA ALA A 420 -14.44 -17.81 21.26
C ALA A 420 -15.26 -17.35 22.50
N GLU A 421 -14.64 -16.66 23.45
CA GLU A 421 -15.24 -16.23 24.72
C GLU A 421 -15.58 -14.72 24.75
N MET A 422 -15.21 -13.96 23.71
CA MET A 422 -15.42 -12.50 23.70
C MET A 422 -16.86 -12.11 23.29
N PRO A 423 -17.61 -11.35 24.13
CA PRO A 423 -18.95 -10.90 23.79
C PRO A 423 -18.94 -9.68 22.86
N ASP A 424 -20.10 -9.40 22.24
CA ASP A 424 -20.36 -8.16 21.52
C ASP A 424 -19.96 -6.95 22.38
N THR A 425 -19.08 -6.11 21.85
CA THR A 425 -18.43 -5.03 22.60
C THR A 425 -18.46 -3.74 21.77
N VAL A 426 -18.56 -2.59 22.44
CA VAL A 426 -18.32 -1.27 21.86
C VAL A 426 -17.13 -0.66 22.59
N PHE A 427 -16.25 -0.02 21.83
CA PHE A 427 -15.11 0.76 22.31
C PHE A 427 -15.31 2.20 21.81
N ASP A 428 -15.47 3.14 22.73
CA ASP A 428 -15.73 4.56 22.46
C ASP A 428 -14.80 5.49 23.25
N ASP A 429 -13.95 4.93 24.12
CA ASP A 429 -12.94 5.65 24.89
C ASP A 429 -11.52 5.31 24.42
N PRO A 430 -10.78 6.24 23.78
CA PRO A 430 -9.39 6.04 23.38
C PRO A 430 -8.43 5.93 24.57
N VAL A 431 -8.82 6.37 25.79
CA VAL A 431 -7.96 6.31 26.99
C VAL A 431 -7.87 4.89 27.53
N THR A 432 -9.00 4.19 27.72
CA THR A 432 -9.00 2.79 28.20
C THR A 432 -8.65 1.76 27.12
N LEU A 433 -8.72 2.12 25.84
CA LEU A 433 -8.40 1.22 24.73
C LEU A 433 -6.99 0.58 24.82
N VAL A 434 -6.03 1.33 25.35
CA VAL A 434 -4.63 0.93 25.56
C VAL A 434 -4.49 -0.38 26.37
N ASP A 435 -5.41 -0.63 27.32
CA ASP A 435 -5.41 -1.81 28.18
C ASP A 435 -6.08 -3.03 27.51
N ARG A 436 -6.71 -2.82 26.35
CA ARG A 436 -7.48 -3.81 25.60
C ARG A 436 -6.82 -4.22 24.27
N GLN A 437 -5.61 -3.73 23.99
CA GLN A 437 -4.85 -3.97 22.75
C GLN A 437 -4.54 -5.44 22.45
N MET A 438 -4.57 -6.32 23.45
CA MET A 438 -4.30 -7.76 23.30
C MET A 438 -5.56 -8.61 23.10
N GLU A 439 -6.74 -7.98 23.04
CA GLU A 439 -8.01 -8.69 22.81
C GLU A 439 -8.12 -9.22 21.37
N PRO A 440 -8.83 -10.35 21.14
CA PRO A 440 -8.92 -10.99 19.82
C PRO A 440 -9.78 -10.21 18.79
N CYS A 441 -10.35 -9.07 19.16
CA CYS A 441 -11.18 -8.23 18.28
C CYS A 441 -10.40 -7.41 17.25
N TRP A 442 -9.06 -7.34 17.34
CA TRP A 442 -8.18 -6.55 16.46
C TRP A 442 -7.75 -7.28 15.18
N LEU A 443 -8.62 -8.14 14.63
CA LEU A 443 -8.31 -8.95 13.45
C LEU A 443 -8.62 -8.20 12.14
N GLY A 444 -7.60 -7.77 11.40
CA GLY A 444 -7.71 -7.07 10.12
C GLY A 444 -8.63 -7.73 9.10
N ALA A 445 -8.51 -9.05 8.91
CA ALA A 445 -9.37 -9.86 8.04
C ALA A 445 -10.88 -9.71 8.29
N SER A 446 -11.28 -9.32 9.50
CA SER A 446 -12.68 -9.13 9.92
C SER A 446 -13.18 -7.69 9.76
N SER A 447 -12.30 -6.75 9.43
CA SER A 447 -12.54 -5.31 9.52
C SER A 447 -13.44 -4.76 8.44
N ALA A 448 -14.23 -3.77 8.83
CA ALA A 448 -14.84 -2.79 7.94
C ALA A 448 -14.84 -1.43 8.63
N TYR A 449 -14.49 -0.37 7.92
CA TYR A 449 -14.30 0.95 8.52
C TYR A 449 -14.89 2.06 7.65
N HIS A 450 -15.34 3.12 8.31
CA HIS A 450 -15.68 4.37 7.64
C HIS A 450 -14.40 4.99 7.06
N ARG A 451 -14.44 5.51 5.83
CA ARG A 451 -13.25 6.01 5.11
C ARG A 451 -12.44 7.07 5.88
N SER A 452 -13.08 7.82 6.78
CA SER A 452 -12.41 8.77 7.69
C SER A 452 -11.36 8.14 8.61
N VAL A 453 -11.40 6.83 8.89
CA VAL A 453 -10.36 6.12 9.66
C VAL A 453 -9.02 6.08 8.91
N ILE A 454 -9.03 6.27 7.59
CA ILE A 454 -7.83 6.52 6.79
C ILE A 454 -7.69 8.04 6.55
N GLU A 455 -8.71 8.71 6.01
CA GLU A 455 -8.62 10.09 5.48
C GLU A 455 -8.37 11.19 6.51
N ALA A 456 -8.76 11.01 7.79
CA ALA A 456 -8.58 12.07 8.79
C ALA A 456 -7.13 12.17 9.30
N PHE A 457 -6.26 11.24 8.91
CA PHE A 457 -4.91 11.09 9.42
C PHE A 457 -3.89 11.22 8.28
N PRO A 458 -2.62 11.57 8.58
CA PRO A 458 -1.58 11.52 7.57
C PRO A 458 -1.39 10.08 7.05
N PRO A 459 -0.79 9.93 5.85
CA PRO A 459 -0.31 8.65 5.37
C PRO A 459 0.51 7.92 6.43
N LEU A 460 0.42 6.58 6.44
CA LEU A 460 1.21 5.77 7.36
C LEU A 460 2.69 5.98 7.06
N ASP A 461 3.47 6.22 8.12
CA ASP A 461 4.92 6.22 7.99
C ASP A 461 5.40 4.77 7.84
N PRO A 462 6.03 4.39 6.71
CA PRO A 462 6.45 3.00 6.48
C PRO A 462 7.56 2.56 7.45
N GLU A 463 8.30 3.50 8.06
CA GLU A 463 9.27 3.19 9.10
C GLU A 463 8.62 2.95 10.48
N LEU A 464 7.39 3.41 10.71
CA LEU A 464 6.67 3.20 11.98
C LEU A 464 5.55 2.15 11.90
N CYS A 465 4.95 1.94 10.73
CA CYS A 465 3.89 0.96 10.54
C CYS A 465 4.13 0.09 9.29
N PRO A 466 5.19 -0.75 9.29
CA PRO A 466 5.47 -1.67 8.19
C PRO A 466 4.40 -2.78 8.06
N TYR A 467 3.67 -3.08 9.14
CA TYR A 467 2.64 -4.12 9.18
C TYR A 467 1.39 -3.64 9.91
N GLY A 468 0.23 -4.09 9.44
CA GLY A 468 -1.05 -4.08 10.17
C GLY A 468 -1.71 -2.72 10.32
N LEU A 469 -2.51 -2.30 9.32
CA LEU A 469 -3.47 -1.20 9.51
C LEU A 469 -4.43 -1.47 10.70
N ASP A 470 -4.76 -2.74 10.94
CA ASP A 470 -5.60 -3.20 12.05
C ASP A 470 -5.05 -2.82 13.43
N LEU A 471 -3.72 -2.76 13.58
CA LEU A 471 -3.06 -2.28 14.80
C LEU A 471 -3.33 -0.80 15.09
N LEU A 472 -3.68 0.00 14.08
CA LEU A 472 -3.98 1.43 14.23
C LEU A 472 -5.48 1.73 14.20
N THR A 473 -6.28 0.96 13.45
CA THR A 473 -7.71 1.29 13.19
C THR A 473 -8.55 1.39 14.45
N GLY A 474 -8.30 0.57 15.48
CA GLY A 474 -9.04 0.65 16.74
C GLY A 474 -8.90 2.01 17.40
N PHE A 475 -7.66 2.47 17.55
CA PHE A 475 -7.34 3.78 18.13
C PHE A 475 -7.89 4.93 17.27
N ARG A 476 -7.59 4.91 15.95
CA ARG A 476 -8.10 5.88 14.98
C ARG A 476 -9.63 5.97 14.97
N ALA A 477 -10.33 4.85 15.13
CA ALA A 477 -11.78 4.82 15.23
C ALA A 477 -12.30 5.46 16.52
N THR A 478 -11.72 5.13 17.67
CA THR A 478 -12.09 5.73 18.98
C THR A 478 -11.78 7.24 19.08
N LEU A 479 -10.83 7.75 18.30
CA LEU A 479 -10.59 9.20 18.21
C LEU A 479 -11.67 9.95 17.39
N LEU A 480 -12.42 9.25 16.52
CA LEU A 480 -13.39 9.84 15.58
C LEU A 480 -14.85 9.42 15.83
N GLY A 481 -15.10 8.61 16.85
CA GLY A 481 -16.35 7.91 17.09
C GLY A 481 -16.11 6.60 17.85
N SER A 482 -16.71 5.50 17.40
CA SER A 482 -16.61 4.20 18.09
C SER A 482 -16.14 3.04 17.21
N HIS A 483 -15.55 2.03 17.85
CA HIS A 483 -15.34 0.69 17.29
C HIS A 483 -16.38 -0.29 17.86
N HIS A 484 -17.00 -1.08 16.99
CA HIS A 484 -17.99 -2.10 17.36
C HIS A 484 -17.47 -3.50 16.99
N TYR A 485 -17.29 -4.37 17.99
CA TYR A 485 -16.99 -5.78 17.80
C TYR A 485 -18.26 -6.64 17.86
N ARG A 486 -18.34 -7.68 17.03
CA ARG A 486 -19.39 -8.70 17.07
C ARG A 486 -18.82 -10.11 17.23
N SER A 487 -19.32 -10.81 18.26
CA SER A 487 -18.98 -12.19 18.60
C SER A 487 -19.42 -13.22 17.54
N ARG A 488 -20.42 -12.87 16.71
CA ARG A 488 -20.81 -13.67 15.54
C ARG A 488 -19.66 -13.69 14.52
N PRO A 489 -19.19 -14.88 14.06
CA PRO A 489 -18.17 -14.95 13.04
C PRO A 489 -18.72 -14.57 11.66
N LEU A 490 -18.00 -13.72 10.92
CA LEU A 490 -18.35 -13.31 9.56
C LEU A 490 -17.23 -13.56 8.52
N VAL A 491 -16.04 -13.97 8.96
CA VAL A 491 -14.91 -14.34 8.08
C VAL A 491 -14.38 -15.73 8.44
N GLY A 492 -13.98 -16.50 7.44
CA GLY A 492 -13.14 -17.68 7.59
C GLY A 492 -11.69 -17.28 7.36
N TRP A 493 -10.92 -17.17 8.44
CA TRP A 493 -9.55 -16.65 8.44
C TRP A 493 -8.53 -17.78 8.24
N ARG A 494 -7.82 -17.79 7.10
CA ARG A 494 -6.96 -18.89 6.67
C ARG A 494 -5.59 -18.86 7.34
N GLN A 495 -5.18 -20.03 7.83
CA GLN A 495 -3.92 -20.24 8.54
C GLN A 495 -2.92 -20.97 7.63
N HIS A 496 -1.91 -20.24 7.14
CA HIS A 496 -0.85 -20.72 6.24
C HIS A 496 0.51 -20.10 6.60
N ALA A 497 1.60 -20.56 5.98
CA ALA A 497 2.94 -20.08 6.33
C ALA A 497 3.19 -18.59 5.97
N GLY A 498 2.47 -18.05 5.00
CA GLY A 498 2.62 -16.69 4.49
C GLY A 498 1.86 -15.61 5.27
N ASN A 499 0.99 -15.95 6.24
CA ASN A 499 0.28 -14.93 7.01
C ASN A 499 1.27 -13.96 7.69
N SER A 500 1.01 -12.65 7.64
CA SER A 500 1.95 -11.62 8.13
C SER A 500 2.35 -11.80 9.59
N HIS A 501 1.45 -12.27 10.47
CA HIS A 501 1.73 -12.54 11.88
C HIS A 501 2.74 -13.70 12.12
N ARG A 502 2.95 -14.56 11.12
CA ARG A 502 3.94 -15.64 11.14
C ARG A 502 5.24 -15.21 10.49
N VAL A 503 5.18 -14.55 9.34
CA VAL A 503 6.34 -14.05 8.61
C VAL A 503 7.12 -13.00 9.42
N SER A 504 6.41 -12.10 10.11
CA SER A 504 7.01 -11.13 11.04
C SER A 504 7.54 -11.73 12.34
N GLY A 505 7.27 -13.02 12.62
CA GLY A 505 7.65 -13.63 13.89
C GLY A 505 6.92 -13.05 15.12
N TRP A 506 5.77 -12.39 14.96
CA TRP A 506 5.00 -11.78 16.05
C TRP A 506 4.62 -12.77 17.19
N GLN A 507 4.55 -14.07 16.86
CA GLN A 507 4.28 -15.16 17.80
C GLN A 507 5.52 -16.05 18.07
N GLY A 508 6.70 -15.66 17.58
CA GLY A 508 7.96 -16.38 17.79
C GLY A 508 8.48 -16.21 19.22
N SER A 509 8.97 -17.30 19.82
CA SER A 509 9.42 -17.30 21.22
C SER A 509 10.93 -17.08 21.41
N ASP A 510 11.72 -17.00 20.34
CA ASP A 510 13.14 -16.66 20.43
C ASP A 510 13.37 -15.16 20.71
N LEU A 511 14.59 -14.80 21.12
CA LEU A 511 14.91 -13.43 21.52
C LEU A 511 14.83 -12.41 20.37
N ALA A 512 15.03 -12.84 19.11
CA ALA A 512 14.93 -11.92 17.97
C ALA A 512 13.46 -11.63 17.64
N CYS A 513 12.60 -12.66 17.64
CA CYS A 513 11.15 -12.47 17.50
C CYS A 513 10.55 -11.65 18.66
N GLN A 514 11.01 -11.85 19.90
CA GLN A 514 10.59 -11.04 21.06
C GLN A 514 11.02 -9.57 20.93
N GLU A 515 12.26 -9.31 20.49
CA GLU A 515 12.77 -7.95 20.26
C GLU A 515 12.02 -7.26 19.11
N HIS A 516 11.81 -7.96 17.99
CA HIS A 516 11.07 -7.46 16.84
C HIS A 516 9.60 -7.16 17.19
N SER A 517 8.93 -8.05 17.93
CA SER A 517 7.56 -7.83 18.41
C SER A 517 7.46 -6.62 19.35
N ALA A 518 8.48 -6.40 20.19
CA ALA A 518 8.56 -5.23 21.05
C ALA A 518 8.83 -3.94 20.25
N ALA A 519 9.69 -4.01 19.23
CA ALA A 519 9.96 -2.90 18.31
C ALA A 519 8.69 -2.49 17.55
N LEU A 520 7.97 -3.45 16.96
CA LEU A 520 6.72 -3.17 16.25
C LEU A 520 5.66 -2.54 17.15
N LYS A 521 5.48 -3.02 18.38
CA LYS A 521 4.57 -2.38 19.37
C LYS A 521 4.98 -0.94 19.67
N LEU A 522 6.27 -0.71 19.89
CA LEU A 522 6.82 0.63 20.14
C LEU A 522 6.57 1.58 18.95
N MET A 523 6.86 1.12 17.72
CA MET A 523 6.69 1.89 16.49
C MET A 523 5.21 2.20 16.21
N VAL A 524 4.30 1.23 16.42
CA VAL A 524 2.85 1.43 16.34
C VAL A 524 2.38 2.46 17.37
N CYS A 525 2.86 2.41 18.62
CA CYS A 525 2.54 3.44 19.62
C CYS A 525 3.09 4.83 19.25
N ALA A 526 4.25 4.91 18.59
CA ALA A 526 4.76 6.17 18.04
C ALA A 526 3.83 6.73 16.94
N GLN A 527 3.34 5.89 16.03
CA GLN A 527 2.38 6.30 15.00
C GLN A 527 1.04 6.77 15.62
N ARG A 528 0.53 6.08 16.64
CA ARG A 528 -0.68 6.53 17.37
C ARG A 528 -0.48 7.89 18.04
N LEU A 529 0.68 8.17 18.62
CA LEU A 529 0.99 9.49 19.17
C LEU A 529 1.07 10.57 18.06
N ARG A 530 1.61 10.25 16.89
CA ARG A 530 1.57 11.15 15.71
C ARG A 530 0.14 11.42 15.24
N ASP A 531 -0.69 10.39 15.15
CA ASP A 531 -2.11 10.51 14.78
C ASP A 531 -2.89 11.42 15.75
N LEU A 532 -2.63 11.29 17.06
CA LEU A 532 -3.24 12.14 18.09
C LEU A 532 -2.77 13.60 18.01
N VAL A 533 -1.46 13.82 17.84
CA VAL A 533 -0.89 15.18 17.65
C VAL A 533 -1.47 15.84 16.40
N TRP A 534 -1.62 15.08 15.32
CA TRP A 534 -2.24 15.54 14.07
C TRP A 534 -3.68 16.00 14.28
N LEU A 535 -4.58 15.14 14.79
CA LEU A 535 -5.97 15.52 14.99
C LEU A 535 -6.13 16.70 15.96
N ARG A 536 -5.27 16.80 16.98
CA ARG A 536 -5.23 17.99 17.86
C ARG A 536 -4.84 19.25 17.09
N ALA A 537 -3.83 19.19 16.22
CA ALA A 537 -3.41 20.32 15.40
C ALA A 537 -4.49 20.77 14.40
N GLN A 538 -5.30 19.83 13.89
CA GLN A 538 -6.46 20.12 13.04
C GLN A 538 -7.71 20.59 13.82
N GLY A 539 -7.65 20.68 15.16
CA GLY A 539 -8.79 21.06 16.00
C GLY A 539 -9.93 20.03 16.02
N MET A 540 -9.65 18.78 15.63
CA MET A 540 -10.64 17.70 15.47
C MET A 540 -10.87 16.88 16.75
N LEU A 541 -10.22 17.22 17.86
CA LEU A 541 -10.32 16.52 19.14
C LEU A 541 -10.61 17.50 20.29
N ASP A 542 -11.46 17.08 21.22
CA ASP A 542 -11.68 17.82 22.46
C ASP A 542 -10.36 17.96 23.25
N PRO A 543 -9.96 19.16 23.73
CA PRO A 543 -8.68 19.35 24.41
C PRO A 543 -8.50 18.53 25.70
N VAL A 544 -9.57 18.23 26.44
CA VAL A 544 -9.51 17.46 27.68
C VAL A 544 -9.32 15.97 27.37
N LEU A 545 -10.10 15.43 26.42
CA LEU A 545 -9.93 14.07 25.92
C LEU A 545 -8.55 13.88 25.27
N ALA A 546 -8.10 14.85 24.49
CA ALA A 546 -6.78 14.83 23.86
C ALA A 546 -5.66 14.75 24.91
N ALA A 547 -5.70 15.58 25.95
CA ALA A 547 -4.71 15.58 27.03
C ALA A 547 -4.72 14.27 27.85
N ALA A 548 -5.91 13.74 28.18
CA ALA A 548 -6.05 12.46 28.88
C ALA A 548 -5.51 11.28 28.05
N THR A 549 -5.83 11.27 26.75
CA THR A 549 -5.34 10.27 25.79
C THR A 549 -3.83 10.37 25.64
N GLU A 550 -3.30 11.58 25.40
CA GLU A 550 -1.86 11.82 25.24
C GLU A 550 -1.07 11.38 26.48
N ALA A 551 -1.57 11.67 27.69
CA ALA A 551 -0.93 11.22 28.93
C ALA A 551 -0.88 9.69 29.05
N ARG A 552 -2.01 9.01 28.78
CA ARG A 552 -2.11 7.54 28.91
C ARG A 552 -1.30 6.78 27.85
N TRP A 553 -1.29 7.28 26.61
CA TRP A 553 -0.55 6.68 25.50
C TRP A 553 0.94 7.00 25.54
N ASN A 554 1.37 8.16 26.05
CA ASN A 554 2.78 8.40 26.35
C ASN A 554 3.30 7.47 27.46
N ALA A 555 2.49 7.20 28.49
CA ALA A 555 2.87 6.24 29.54
C ALA A 555 3.04 4.81 28.99
N ASP A 556 2.18 4.37 28.07
CA ASP A 556 2.37 3.10 27.36
C ASP A 556 3.60 3.12 26.44
N PHE A 557 3.78 4.16 25.63
CA PHE A 557 4.96 4.32 24.77
C PHE A 557 6.28 4.21 25.55
N LEU A 558 6.39 4.86 26.71
CA LEU A 558 7.55 4.74 27.59
C LEU A 558 7.73 3.31 28.15
N ALA A 559 6.63 2.63 28.51
CA ALA A 559 6.67 1.24 28.96
C ALA A 559 7.07 0.26 27.84
N GLN A 560 6.58 0.45 26.61
CA GLN A 560 7.00 -0.31 25.44
C GLN A 560 8.46 -0.02 25.08
N THR A 561 8.94 1.22 25.24
CA THR A 561 10.35 1.60 25.03
C THR A 561 11.26 0.83 25.99
N ASP A 562 10.93 0.83 27.27
CA ASP A 562 11.66 0.12 28.33
C ASP A 562 11.58 -1.42 28.15
N HIS A 563 10.45 -1.95 27.68
CA HIS A 563 10.34 -3.35 27.29
C HIS A 563 11.26 -3.70 26.10
N TRP A 564 11.21 -2.93 25.01
CA TRP A 564 12.05 -3.11 23.83
C TRP A 564 13.55 -2.99 24.16
N MET A 565 13.97 -1.97 24.91
CA MET A 565 15.36 -1.81 25.34
C MET A 565 15.86 -3.03 26.13
N ARG A 566 15.04 -3.62 27.01
CA ARG A 566 15.40 -4.85 27.72
C ARG A 566 15.50 -6.05 26.79
N SER A 567 14.56 -6.23 25.86
CA SER A 567 14.60 -7.32 24.87
C SER A 567 15.84 -7.20 23.97
N ARG A 568 16.16 -5.98 23.53
CA ARG A 568 17.35 -5.68 22.73
C ARG A 568 18.65 -5.93 23.49
N ASN A 569 18.78 -5.46 24.73
CA ASN A 569 19.97 -5.73 25.55
C ASN A 569 20.19 -7.22 25.85
N ARG A 570 19.12 -8.01 25.95
CA ARG A 570 19.21 -9.49 26.05
C ARG A 570 19.67 -10.12 24.73
N LEU A 571 19.18 -9.63 23.60
CA LEU A 571 19.55 -10.10 22.26
C LEU A 571 21.01 -9.74 21.91
N THR A 572 21.47 -8.53 22.24
CA THR A 572 22.83 -8.04 21.92
C THR A 572 23.89 -8.41 22.96
N GLY A 573 23.52 -9.06 24.07
CA GLY A 573 24.46 -9.50 25.10
C GLY A 573 25.12 -8.37 25.91
N THR A 574 24.56 -7.16 25.88
CA THR A 574 25.13 -5.94 26.50
C THR A 574 24.99 -5.88 28.03
N HIS A 575 24.77 -7.01 28.69
CA HIS A 575 24.72 -7.14 30.15
C HIS A 575 26.08 -7.56 30.76
N ALA A 576 26.90 -6.56 31.06
CA ALA A 576 27.67 -6.55 32.31
C ALA A 576 27.02 -5.46 33.21
N ALA A 577 26.74 -5.65 34.50
CA ALA A 577 27.09 -6.71 35.46
C ALA A 577 25.80 -7.16 36.22
N SER A 578 25.77 -8.16 37.12
CA SER A 578 26.84 -8.83 37.87
C SER A 578 26.54 -10.33 38.12
N ALA A 579 27.58 -11.16 38.17
CA ALA A 579 27.55 -12.45 38.89
C ALA A 579 27.60 -12.18 40.42
N PRO A 580 27.16 -13.09 41.34
CA PRO A 580 27.20 -14.56 41.20
C PRO A 580 26.01 -15.37 41.80
N ARG A 581 25.92 -16.66 41.44
CA ARG A 581 26.21 -17.80 42.36
C ARG A 581 26.32 -19.14 41.60
N GLU A 582 27.09 -20.06 42.17
CA GLU A 582 27.53 -21.31 41.53
C GLU A 582 26.63 -22.54 41.81
N ALA A 583 26.67 -23.48 40.85
CA ALA A 583 26.60 -24.95 40.97
C ALA A 583 25.44 -25.66 41.71
N GLY A 584 24.82 -26.62 41.01
CA GLY A 584 23.85 -27.61 41.55
C GLY A 584 22.74 -27.95 40.56
N VAL A 585 23.04 -28.55 39.39
CA VAL A 585 23.06 -30.02 39.16
C VAL A 585 21.69 -30.71 39.34
N ASN A 586 21.07 -31.01 38.19
CA ASN A 586 20.13 -32.10 37.88
C ASN A 586 18.75 -32.14 38.61
N ASP A 587 17.65 -32.60 38.00
CA ASP A 587 17.41 -33.09 36.61
C ASP A 587 15.98 -32.73 36.16
N ALA A 588 15.74 -32.83 34.86
CA ALA A 588 14.44 -32.62 34.24
C ALA A 588 13.38 -33.64 34.67
N SER A 589 12.15 -33.18 34.90
CA SER A 589 11.08 -33.50 33.94
C SER A 589 9.77 -32.76 34.22
N ARG A 590 9.35 -31.89 33.28
CA ARG A 590 8.20 -32.20 32.40
C ARG A 590 8.06 -31.16 31.29
N ARG A 591 7.03 -31.37 30.50
CA ARG A 591 7.06 -31.25 29.06
C ARG A 591 6.21 -30.02 28.66
N HIS A 592 6.71 -29.10 27.83
CA HIS A 592 5.90 -28.00 27.25
C HIS A 592 5.98 -28.03 25.71
N ILE A 593 4.84 -27.80 25.02
CA ILE A 593 4.80 -27.20 23.69
C ILE A 593 4.77 -25.68 23.90
N PRO A 594 5.78 -24.97 23.40
CA PRO A 594 5.69 -23.61 22.93
C PRO A 594 5.93 -23.60 21.40
N ALA A 595 6.26 -22.43 20.83
CA ALA A 595 6.91 -22.38 19.53
C ALA A 595 8.23 -23.18 19.58
N ILE A 596 8.29 -24.26 18.80
CA ILE A 596 9.25 -25.38 18.87
C ILE A 596 9.36 -26.01 20.28
N PRO A 597 8.85 -27.24 20.49
CA PRO A 597 9.04 -27.96 21.75
C PRO A 597 10.53 -28.26 21.99
N PRO A 598 10.99 -28.32 23.26
CA PRO A 598 12.39 -28.51 23.59
C PRO A 598 12.95 -29.76 22.88
N ILE A 599 14.14 -29.61 22.30
CA ILE A 599 14.69 -30.60 21.37
C ILE A 599 15.39 -31.72 22.15
N ALA A 600 14.89 -32.95 22.03
CA ALA A 600 15.49 -34.11 22.70
C ALA A 600 16.76 -34.58 21.94
N THR A 601 17.92 -34.51 22.58
CA THR A 601 19.20 -34.91 21.97
C THR A 601 19.52 -36.38 22.28
N LEU A 602 19.63 -37.20 21.23
CA LEU A 602 19.85 -38.65 21.31
C LEU A 602 21.30 -38.99 20.92
N LEU A 603 21.99 -39.71 21.81
CA LEU A 603 23.33 -40.25 21.56
C LEU A 603 23.23 -41.72 21.16
N ARG A 604 24.17 -42.16 20.31
CA ARG A 604 24.22 -43.52 19.80
C ARG A 604 24.43 -44.57 20.89
N GLY A 605 23.86 -45.75 20.69
CA GLY A 605 23.98 -46.91 21.57
C GLY A 605 23.24 -46.78 22.90
N ARG A 606 22.66 -45.62 23.24
CA ARG A 606 21.86 -45.42 24.45
C ARG A 606 20.38 -45.64 24.16
N GLU A 607 19.72 -46.36 25.07
CA GLU A 607 18.27 -46.48 25.10
C GLU A 607 17.67 -45.34 25.92
N TYR A 608 16.60 -44.75 25.38
CA TYR A 608 15.85 -43.65 26.00
C TYR A 608 14.39 -44.06 26.18
N PRO A 609 13.98 -44.52 27.38
CA PRO A 609 12.61 -44.92 27.66
C PRO A 609 11.71 -43.69 27.86
N VAL A 610 10.49 -43.72 27.33
CA VAL A 610 9.52 -42.60 27.40
C VAL A 610 9.16 -42.14 28.81
N ALA A 611 9.42 -42.94 29.85
CA ALA A 611 9.26 -42.53 31.25
C ALA A 611 10.31 -41.50 31.73
N LEU A 612 11.51 -41.46 31.13
CA LEU A 612 12.65 -40.64 31.57
C LEU A 612 13.19 -39.75 30.45
N GLY A 613 13.44 -38.46 30.71
CA GLY A 613 14.01 -37.50 29.76
C GLY A 613 13.13 -37.20 28.55
N LEU A 614 12.83 -38.18 27.70
CA LEU A 614 11.67 -38.15 26.82
C LEU A 614 10.35 -38.14 27.61
N GLY A 615 10.34 -38.48 28.91
CA GLY A 615 9.29 -38.12 29.86
C GLY A 615 9.23 -36.61 30.20
N SER A 616 10.16 -35.81 29.67
CA SER A 616 10.17 -34.34 29.64
C SER A 616 9.86 -33.74 28.24
N ILE A 617 9.64 -34.63 27.23
CA ILE A 617 9.22 -34.49 25.80
C ILE A 617 7.78 -33.95 25.47
N LEU A 618 6.79 -34.88 25.43
CA LEU A 618 5.40 -34.78 24.92
C LEU A 618 4.23 -34.35 25.86
N SER A 619 4.30 -34.27 27.20
CA SER A 619 3.15 -33.83 28.07
C SER A 619 2.69 -32.41 27.83
N GLY A 620 3.55 -31.61 27.22
CA GLY A 620 3.20 -30.28 26.79
C GLY A 620 2.38 -30.32 25.52
N TRP A 621 2.32 -31.50 24.89
CA TRP A 621 1.79 -31.69 23.57
C TRP A 621 0.35 -32.16 23.65
N SER A 622 -0.46 -31.53 22.81
CA SER A 622 -1.87 -31.85 22.64
C SER A 622 -2.03 -33.34 22.38
N GLY A 623 -2.64 -33.99 23.36
CA GLY A 623 -3.00 -35.39 23.29
C GLY A 623 -1.99 -36.40 23.85
N PHE A 624 -0.94 -36.00 24.58
CA PHE A 624 -0.13 -36.93 25.38
C PHE A 624 -0.30 -36.70 26.88
N HIS A 625 -0.82 -37.70 27.57
CA HIS A 625 -1.19 -37.63 28.98
C HIS A 625 -0.49 -38.73 29.78
N CYS A 626 -0.02 -38.44 30.99
CA CYS A 626 0.58 -39.45 31.86
C CYS A 626 -0.51 -40.06 32.75
N HIS A 627 -0.58 -41.39 32.83
CA HIS A 627 -1.51 -42.11 33.69
C HIS A 627 -0.89 -43.44 34.11
N GLU A 628 -0.83 -43.69 35.43
CA GLU A 628 -0.36 -44.96 36.03
C GLU A 628 0.90 -45.53 35.35
N GLU A 629 2.00 -44.76 35.40
CA GLU A 629 3.32 -45.02 34.79
C GLU A 629 3.39 -45.04 33.26
N HIS A 630 2.26 -45.06 32.57
CA HIS A 630 2.17 -45.09 31.11
C HIS A 630 1.88 -43.69 30.53
N TRP A 631 2.30 -43.48 29.29
CA TRP A 631 1.93 -42.29 28.53
C TRP A 631 0.87 -42.66 27.51
N ILE A 632 -0.32 -42.09 27.63
CA ILE A 632 -1.46 -42.36 26.78
C ILE A 632 -1.60 -41.26 25.73
N TRP A 633 -1.91 -41.68 24.51
CA TRP A 633 -2.07 -40.81 23.35
C TRP A 633 -3.55 -40.74 22.92
N THR A 634 -4.09 -39.53 22.79
CA THR A 634 -5.50 -39.22 22.44
C THR A 634 -5.66 -38.50 21.10
N SER A 635 -4.57 -38.30 20.35
CA SER A 635 -4.61 -37.75 19.00
C SER A 635 -4.37 -38.86 17.97
N ARG A 636 -4.87 -38.69 16.75
CA ARG A 636 -4.54 -39.60 15.63
C ARG A 636 -3.12 -39.38 15.10
N GLN A 637 -2.58 -38.18 15.27
CA GLN A 637 -1.25 -37.78 14.78
C GLN A 637 -0.41 -37.08 15.87
N ALA A 638 0.91 -37.33 15.83
CA ALA A 638 1.93 -36.83 16.76
C ALA A 638 3.29 -36.65 16.05
N VAL A 639 4.11 -35.68 16.47
CA VAL A 639 5.16 -35.09 15.61
C VAL A 639 6.48 -34.76 16.35
N VAL A 640 7.14 -35.74 16.99
CA VAL A 640 8.27 -35.50 17.93
C VAL A 640 9.50 -34.91 17.24
N VAL A 641 10.03 -33.78 17.71
CA VAL A 641 11.31 -33.22 17.22
C VAL A 641 12.49 -33.75 18.05
N LEU A 642 13.50 -34.28 17.38
CA LEU A 642 14.67 -34.95 17.93
C LEU A 642 15.96 -34.35 17.33
N ARG A 643 17.07 -34.37 18.07
CA ARG A 643 18.42 -34.08 17.56
C ARG A 643 19.29 -35.32 17.68
N VAL A 644 20.00 -35.68 16.62
CA VAL A 644 20.98 -36.78 16.62
C VAL A 644 22.35 -36.17 16.27
N PRO A 645 23.22 -35.88 17.25
CA PRO A 645 24.49 -35.18 17.00
C PRO A 645 25.53 -36.02 16.26
N GLU A 646 25.48 -37.35 16.40
CA GLU A 646 26.47 -38.25 15.81
C GLU A 646 26.09 -38.58 14.35
N THR A 647 26.82 -37.99 13.41
CA THR A 647 26.61 -38.15 11.96
C THR A 647 26.84 -39.56 11.42
N ALA A 648 27.44 -40.45 12.21
CA ALA A 648 27.66 -41.86 11.87
C ALA A 648 26.40 -42.74 12.06
N CYS A 649 25.36 -42.23 12.73
CA CYS A 649 24.12 -42.95 12.99
C CYS A 649 23.33 -43.18 11.70
N GLN A 650 22.77 -44.39 11.54
CA GLN A 650 22.09 -44.77 10.28
C GLN A 650 20.60 -45.08 10.46
N SER A 651 20.17 -45.40 11.68
CA SER A 651 18.77 -45.66 11.99
C SER A 651 18.41 -45.28 13.42
N LEU A 652 17.13 -45.00 13.61
CA LEU A 652 16.50 -44.83 14.91
C LEU A 652 15.62 -46.06 15.17
N LEU A 653 16.01 -46.90 16.11
CA LEU A 653 15.15 -47.97 16.62
C LEU A 653 14.07 -47.34 17.50
N VAL A 654 12.80 -47.62 17.17
CA VAL A 654 11.62 -47.21 17.91
C VAL A 654 10.88 -48.45 18.39
N THR A 655 10.86 -48.64 19.70
CA THR A 655 10.01 -49.65 20.35
C THR A 655 8.66 -49.03 20.68
N LEU A 656 7.55 -49.75 20.48
CA LEU A 656 6.19 -49.39 20.89
C LEU A 656 5.57 -50.50 21.74
N ALA A 657 5.01 -50.18 22.91
CA ALA A 657 4.16 -51.10 23.69
C ALA A 657 2.70 -50.65 23.68
N GLY A 658 1.77 -51.58 23.45
CA GLY A 658 0.37 -51.28 23.17
C GLY A 658 -0.64 -51.70 24.24
N LEU A 659 -1.44 -50.73 24.69
CA LEU A 659 -2.83 -50.95 25.15
C LEU A 659 -3.79 -50.29 24.14
N PRO A 660 -3.94 -50.84 22.91
CA PRO A 660 -4.83 -50.32 21.88
C PRO A 660 -6.30 -50.52 22.26
N TYR A 661 -7.15 -49.60 21.81
CA TYR A 661 -8.61 -49.63 22.06
C TYR A 661 -9.36 -50.71 21.25
N TYR A 662 -8.67 -51.35 20.32
CA TYR A 662 -9.14 -52.47 19.51
C TYR A 662 -8.13 -53.61 19.63
N GLY A 663 -8.57 -54.86 19.45
CA GLY A 663 -7.71 -56.04 19.61
C GLY A 663 -6.42 -56.03 18.77
N ARG A 664 -6.42 -55.28 17.65
CA ARG A 664 -5.23 -54.89 16.88
C ARG A 664 -5.39 -53.48 16.31
N GLN A 665 -4.28 -52.76 16.18
CA GLN A 665 -4.19 -51.41 15.60
C GLN A 665 -2.90 -51.28 14.78
N SER A 666 -2.96 -50.58 13.64
CA SER A 666 -1.76 -50.17 12.90
C SER A 666 -1.29 -48.80 13.41
N VAL A 667 0.02 -48.60 13.47
CA VAL A 667 0.67 -47.31 13.75
C VAL A 667 1.76 -47.10 12.72
N PHE A 668 1.74 -45.98 12.02
CA PHE A 668 2.71 -45.59 11.03
C PHE A 668 3.75 -44.65 11.65
N LEU A 669 5.03 -44.93 11.39
CA LEU A 669 6.15 -44.10 11.86
C LEU A 669 6.95 -43.56 10.67
N SER A 670 7.29 -42.27 10.67
CA SER A 670 8.10 -41.63 9.61
C SER A 670 9.10 -40.64 10.20
N LEU A 671 10.31 -40.55 9.62
CA LEU A 671 11.30 -39.52 9.94
C LEU A 671 11.40 -38.53 8.79
N ASN A 672 11.26 -37.23 9.09
CA ASN A 672 11.34 -36.14 8.11
C ASN A 672 10.49 -36.37 6.84
N PHE A 673 9.27 -36.91 7.01
CA PHE A 673 8.34 -37.24 5.93
C PHE A 673 8.85 -38.30 4.93
N ALA A 674 9.84 -39.12 5.30
CA ALA A 674 10.18 -40.33 4.57
C ALA A 674 9.00 -41.32 4.52
N ALA A 675 9.07 -42.32 3.63
CA ALA A 675 8.02 -43.33 3.52
C ALA A 675 7.70 -43.98 4.88
N PRO A 676 6.43 -43.96 5.34
CA PRO A 676 6.08 -44.42 6.67
C PRO A 676 6.20 -45.94 6.79
N VAL A 677 6.69 -46.39 7.95
CA VAL A 677 6.77 -47.81 8.30
C VAL A 677 5.54 -48.19 9.13
N GLU A 678 4.74 -49.13 8.64
CA GLU A 678 3.58 -49.67 9.38
C GLU A 678 4.04 -50.65 10.47
N VAL A 679 3.58 -50.42 11.70
CA VAL A 679 3.74 -51.30 12.86
C VAL A 679 2.37 -51.77 13.31
N LYS A 680 2.16 -53.09 13.43
CA LYS A 680 0.90 -53.67 13.91
C LYS A 680 1.02 -54.05 15.38
N LEU A 681 0.25 -53.37 16.23
CA LEU A 681 0.21 -53.59 17.67
C LEU A 681 -1.03 -54.40 18.06
N ALA A 682 -0.85 -55.26 19.06
CA ALA A 682 -1.91 -56.03 19.70
C ALA A 682 -1.93 -55.75 21.21
N PHE A 683 -3.04 -56.07 21.87
CA PHE A 683 -3.20 -55.79 23.30
C PHE A 683 -2.14 -56.49 24.17
N GLY A 684 -1.40 -55.71 24.95
CA GLY A 684 -0.34 -56.19 25.83
C GLY A 684 0.98 -56.53 25.14
N GLN A 685 1.13 -56.24 23.83
CA GLN A 685 2.34 -56.56 23.07
C GLN A 685 3.28 -55.35 22.94
N THR A 686 4.60 -55.62 22.98
CA THR A 686 5.67 -54.69 22.61
C THR A 686 6.29 -55.11 21.27
N VAL A 687 6.57 -54.14 20.39
CA VAL A 687 7.17 -54.33 19.05
C VAL A 687 8.23 -53.27 18.80
N SER A 688 9.40 -53.65 18.27
CA SER A 688 10.48 -52.73 17.91
C SER A 688 10.70 -52.67 16.40
N VAL A 689 10.90 -51.48 15.86
CA VAL A 689 11.11 -51.24 14.42
C VAL A 689 12.23 -50.24 14.19
N ALA A 690 13.11 -50.51 13.23
CA ALA A 690 14.19 -49.60 12.86
C ALA A 690 13.72 -48.64 11.75
N LEU A 691 13.79 -47.34 12.02
CA LEU A 691 13.49 -46.29 11.05
C LEU A 691 14.80 -45.79 10.41
N PRO A 692 14.96 -45.85 9.09
CA PRO A 692 16.17 -45.34 8.44
C PRO A 692 16.27 -43.82 8.62
N ILE A 693 17.44 -43.34 9.05
CA ILE A 693 17.72 -41.90 9.09
C ILE A 693 18.18 -41.48 7.68
N PRO A 694 17.43 -40.61 6.97
CA PRO A 694 17.85 -40.16 5.65
C PRO A 694 19.12 -39.32 5.78
N ARG A 695 20.21 -39.74 5.11
CA ARG A 695 21.43 -38.92 5.03
C ARG A 695 21.13 -37.62 4.29
N ARG A 696 21.37 -36.49 4.94
CA ARG A 696 21.26 -35.14 4.34
C ARG A 696 22.65 -34.63 3.96
N GLU A 697 22.74 -33.91 2.86
CA GLU A 697 23.94 -33.13 2.47
C GLU A 697 23.92 -31.67 2.98
N ASP A 698 22.91 -31.29 3.79
CA ASP A 698 22.61 -29.90 4.13
C ASP A 698 22.74 -29.55 5.64
N ARG A 699 23.05 -28.27 5.92
CA ARG A 699 23.63 -27.71 7.16
C ARG A 699 22.61 -27.41 8.28
N GLN A 700 21.73 -28.34 8.64
CA GLN A 700 20.75 -28.17 9.74
C GLN A 700 21.01 -29.07 10.97
N ASP A 701 22.21 -28.99 11.56
CA ASP A 701 22.62 -29.48 12.90
C ASP A 701 22.03 -30.80 13.47
N GLY A 702 21.69 -31.77 12.61
CA GLY A 702 21.20 -33.10 13.02
C GLY A 702 19.76 -33.13 13.55
N LEU A 703 18.88 -32.21 13.14
CA LEU A 703 17.46 -32.22 13.54
C LEU A 703 16.60 -33.17 12.68
N LEU A 704 15.76 -33.98 13.35
CA LEU A 704 14.83 -34.94 12.75
C LEU A 704 13.43 -34.81 13.38
N THR A 705 12.38 -34.88 12.57
CA THR A 705 10.99 -34.90 13.01
C THR A 705 10.41 -36.31 12.85
N LEU A 706 10.06 -36.96 13.96
CA LEU A 706 9.40 -38.26 14.02
C LEU A 706 7.88 -38.09 14.03
N TRP A 707 7.27 -38.40 12.90
CA TRP A 707 5.81 -38.50 12.74
C TRP A 707 5.33 -39.87 13.20
N ILE A 708 4.22 -39.87 13.94
CA ILE A 708 3.51 -41.03 14.46
C ILE A 708 2.04 -40.82 14.11
N ASP A 709 1.48 -41.73 13.32
CA ASP A 709 0.10 -41.65 12.83
C ASP A 709 -0.62 -42.99 13.06
N ALA A 710 -1.87 -42.96 13.49
CA ALA A 710 -2.73 -44.13 13.58
C ALA A 710 -3.91 -43.96 12.62
N PRO A 711 -4.08 -44.85 11.62
CA PRO A 711 -5.14 -44.73 10.64
C PRO A 711 -6.51 -44.86 11.31
N ASP A 712 -7.52 -44.26 10.69
CA ASP A 712 -8.89 -44.23 11.19
C ASP A 712 -9.46 -45.62 11.52
N ALA A 713 -9.41 -45.97 12.81
CA ALA A 713 -10.27 -47.00 13.35
C ALA A 713 -11.72 -46.49 13.26
N VAL A 714 -12.53 -47.14 12.41
CA VAL A 714 -13.70 -46.55 11.75
C VAL A 714 -14.80 -46.01 12.68
N ARG A 715 -14.82 -46.36 13.98
CA ARG A 715 -15.67 -45.71 15.01
C ARG A 715 -15.04 -45.78 16.40
N PRO A 716 -14.81 -44.66 17.12
CA PRO A 716 -14.58 -44.72 18.56
C PRO A 716 -15.84 -45.25 19.26
N VAL A 717 -15.66 -46.18 20.20
CA VAL A 717 -16.71 -46.68 21.08
C VAL A 717 -16.27 -46.41 22.51
N THR A 718 -17.22 -46.06 23.40
CA THR A 718 -16.97 -45.88 24.84
C THR A 718 -16.60 -47.22 25.50
N ILE A 719 -15.29 -47.51 25.60
CA ILE A 719 -14.73 -48.75 26.15
C ILE A 719 -13.90 -48.46 27.42
N ASP A 720 -14.55 -47.90 28.43
CA ASP A 720 -14.43 -48.19 29.88
C ASP A 720 -15.31 -47.14 30.59
N PRO A 721 -16.37 -47.52 31.33
CA PRO A 721 -17.21 -46.54 32.03
C PRO A 721 -16.47 -45.72 33.11
N ARG A 722 -15.23 -46.09 33.47
CA ARG A 722 -14.34 -45.35 34.37
C ARG A 722 -13.43 -44.36 33.65
N ASN A 723 -13.30 -44.45 32.32
CA ASN A 723 -12.46 -43.57 31.53
C ASN A 723 -13.29 -42.81 30.49
N SER A 724 -13.65 -41.57 30.82
CA SER A 724 -14.62 -40.76 30.09
C SER A 724 -14.10 -40.15 28.78
N ASP A 725 -12.81 -40.27 28.47
CA ASP A 725 -12.24 -39.69 27.25
C ASP A 725 -12.28 -40.68 26.06
N ALA A 726 -13.37 -40.63 25.31
CA ALA A 726 -13.61 -41.46 24.11
C ALA A 726 -12.65 -41.17 22.92
N ARG A 727 -11.59 -40.38 23.12
CA ARG A 727 -10.57 -40.03 22.11
C ARG A 727 -9.22 -40.73 22.33
N LEU A 728 -9.04 -41.46 23.44
CA LEU A 728 -7.83 -42.24 23.70
C LEU A 728 -7.65 -43.29 22.58
N LEU A 729 -6.44 -43.34 21.99
CA LEU A 729 -6.13 -44.20 20.84
C LEU A 729 -5.12 -45.31 21.19
N GLY A 730 -4.38 -45.16 22.28
CA GLY A 730 -3.63 -46.25 22.91
C GLY A 730 -2.68 -45.76 24.00
N ALA A 731 -2.25 -46.65 24.90
CA ALA A 731 -1.02 -46.42 25.65
C ALA A 731 0.18 -46.52 24.70
N ALA A 732 1.11 -45.58 24.86
CA ALA A 732 2.25 -45.33 23.99
C ALA A 732 3.53 -45.25 24.85
N VAL A 733 4.08 -46.40 25.21
CA VAL A 733 5.43 -46.46 25.78
C VAL A 733 6.41 -46.67 24.63
N PHE A 734 7.25 -45.67 24.40
CA PHE A 734 8.30 -45.75 23.38
C PHE A 734 9.70 -45.89 23.99
N GLY A 735 10.54 -46.68 23.33
CA GLY A 735 11.97 -46.77 23.61
C GLY A 735 12.74 -46.37 22.36
N LEU A 736 13.54 -45.31 22.44
CA LEU A 736 14.38 -44.86 21.34
C LEU A 736 15.83 -45.33 21.54
N GLN A 737 16.41 -45.99 20.55
CA GLN A 737 17.84 -46.30 20.50
C GLN A 737 18.40 -45.91 19.14
N VAL A 738 19.48 -45.14 19.10
CA VAL A 738 20.14 -44.78 17.85
C VAL A 738 21.27 -45.78 17.58
N ALA A 739 21.26 -46.41 16.39
CA ALA A 739 22.15 -47.53 16.02
C ALA A 739 23.22 -47.14 14.98
#